data_AF-A0A9D1EGT4-F1
#
_entry.id   AF-A0A9D1EGT4-F1
#
_cell.length_a   1.000
_cell.length_b   1.000
_cell.length_c   1.000
_cell.angle_alpha   90.00
_cell.angle_beta   90.00
_cell.angle_gamma   90.00
#
_symmetry.space_group_name_H-M   'P 1'
#
loop_
_entity.id
_entity.type
_entity.pdbx_description
1 polymer ?
#
loop_
_entity_poly.entity_id
_entity_poly.type
_entity_poly.pdbx_seq_one_letter_code
_entity_poly.pdbx_strand_id
1 'polypeptide(L)'
;MWKNKWKKKLLSIALLGIFISQLPISVQAEESTAIESDIYVQKVENLSDDFIMGVDVSSVISLEQSGVKFYGWDGQEQDIFATLKESGVNYIRVRVWNDPYNADGNGYGGGNNDLAKAVEIGKRAAAQGMKLLVDFHYSDFWADPAKQKTPKAWDDLNLEEKAEQVYQYTKESLQTLLKEGIAVGMVQIGNETTNEICDVSNHEDMCKIFQAGCRAIKEINAEQSQTILSAIHVTNPEKGTATSWAKILEDYHVDYDVLATSYYPYWHGTLENLTNELQLVANTYHKKVMVAETSYAYTLEDGDGHPNTISTEESLVNGYPATIQGQASSVRDVIHAVSEVGEAGIGVFYWEPAWLPVGTELETNRAIWEQYGSGWASSYAGEYDPEDAGQWYGGSAVDNQALFDFTGHPLSSLNVFRYVKTGTVTERKIQSWENPEITIEVGEVLTMPQTIEVCYNTGEKEQKSVVWEEYSMDMIHTPGIYKIAGKADEIHVEATVTVKAKNYLKNPSFEEEDMSHYLLSQPYLTRQWETATTGNYALHFYNDEAISCMAEQKIVLEPGHYTFSLNMQGGDTGADSEIFAYVMQGENQLGKQEIQLTGWKQWVNPSISFSLERETEVTVGISVKANAGAWGTSDDWTLIKTADIQAPLQLSYSAHVQNLGWQPAVSDLMLAGTTGKCLRMEAIKIHLENNELAGKIEYATHVQNLGWQPYVADGAVSGTTGKCLRAEAIKIRLTGELAQNYSVAYRTHIQNLGWQPYVTDGEVSGTTGKSLRLEGIEIRLIKK
;
A
#
# COMPACT_ATOMS: atom_id res chain seq x y z
N MET A 1 -60.69 -39.65 40.31
CA MET A 1 -61.91 -39.22 39.61
C MET A 1 -61.61 -37.95 38.83
N TRP A 2 -61.78 -38.07 37.50
CA TRP A 2 -61.94 -37.09 36.42
C TRP A 2 -61.92 -35.56 36.60
N LYS A 3 -61.12 -34.92 35.71
CA LYS A 3 -61.46 -33.94 34.64
C LYS A 3 -61.61 -32.43 34.89
N ASN A 4 -60.92 -31.72 33.97
CA ASN A 4 -61.31 -30.56 33.13
C ASN A 4 -61.57 -29.19 33.81
N LYS A 5 -60.89 -28.07 33.50
CA LYS A 5 -60.52 -27.37 32.24
C LYS A 5 -61.67 -26.53 31.64
N TRP A 6 -61.35 -25.27 31.27
CA TRP A 6 -62.01 -24.32 30.32
C TRP A 6 -63.11 -23.37 30.89
N LYS A 7 -63.40 -22.15 30.38
CA LYS A 7 -62.94 -21.30 29.24
C LYS A 7 -63.56 -19.87 29.36
N LYS A 8 -62.81 -18.84 28.92
CA LYS A 8 -63.18 -17.61 28.13
C LYS A 8 -64.28 -16.64 28.66
N LYS A 9 -64.27 -15.31 28.49
CA LYS A 9 -63.62 -14.29 27.60
C LYS A 9 -63.94 -12.89 28.24
N LEU A 10 -63.00 -11.92 28.37
CA LEU A 10 -62.72 -10.71 27.52
C LEU A 10 -63.93 -9.75 27.33
N LEU A 11 -63.89 -8.40 27.35
CA LEU A 11 -62.89 -7.31 27.10
C LEU A 11 -63.60 -5.98 27.58
N SER A 12 -63.01 -4.91 28.15
CA SER A 12 -62.33 -3.78 27.46
C SER A 12 -61.96 -2.60 28.41
N ILE A 13 -60.68 -2.23 28.43
CA ILE A 13 -59.97 -0.92 28.35
C ILE A 13 -60.59 0.39 28.91
N ALA A 14 -59.85 1.10 29.80
CA ALA A 14 -59.22 2.44 29.59
C ALA A 14 -58.51 3.01 30.85
N LEU A 15 -57.35 3.66 30.65
CA LEU A 15 -56.39 4.22 31.62
C LEU A 15 -56.84 5.49 32.37
N LEU A 16 -56.29 5.74 33.58
CA LEU A 16 -55.65 7.03 33.95
C LEU A 16 -54.72 6.88 35.19
N GLY A 17 -53.70 7.73 35.27
CA GLY A 17 -52.43 7.56 36.01
C GLY A 17 -52.41 7.80 37.53
N ILE A 18 -51.29 7.44 38.15
CA ILE A 18 -50.94 7.69 39.56
C ILE A 18 -49.50 8.22 39.66
N PHE A 19 -49.34 9.32 40.40
CA PHE A 19 -48.07 9.93 40.83
C PHE A 19 -47.36 9.04 41.88
N ILE A 20 -46.02 8.88 41.76
CA ILE A 20 -45.17 8.33 42.83
C ILE A 20 -44.06 9.34 43.16
N SER A 21 -43.91 9.61 44.45
CA SER A 21 -42.93 10.48 45.10
C SER A 21 -41.48 9.99 44.93
N GLN A 22 -40.58 10.88 44.51
CA GLN A 22 -39.13 10.66 44.46
C GLN A 22 -38.50 10.88 45.85
N LEU A 23 -37.77 9.87 46.35
CA LEU A 23 -36.72 10.03 47.35
C LEU A 23 -35.39 10.26 46.61
N PRO A 24 -34.48 11.12 47.09
CA PRO A 24 -33.19 11.31 46.45
C PRO A 24 -32.30 10.08 46.72
N ILE A 25 -31.97 9.35 45.65
CA ILE A 25 -30.85 8.41 45.64
C ILE A 25 -29.58 9.26 45.59
N SER A 26 -28.80 9.27 46.66
CA SER A 26 -27.43 9.77 46.61
C SER A 26 -26.61 8.79 45.77
N VAL A 27 -26.32 9.15 44.52
CA VAL A 27 -25.25 8.51 43.75
C VAL A 27 -23.95 8.91 44.42
N GLN A 28 -23.38 7.97 45.17
CA GLN A 28 -22.02 8.07 45.64
C GLN A 28 -21.15 7.91 44.39
N ALA A 29 -20.51 9.01 43.95
CA ALA A 29 -19.51 8.93 42.90
C ALA A 29 -18.42 7.96 43.37
N GLU A 30 -18.16 6.91 42.59
CA GLU A 30 -16.96 6.10 42.80
C GLU A 30 -15.76 7.04 42.76
N GLU A 31 -15.01 7.09 43.86
CA GLU A 31 -13.69 7.74 43.86
C GLU A 31 -12.85 7.05 42.80
N SER A 32 -12.40 7.81 41.80
CA SER A 32 -11.52 7.34 40.73
C SER A 32 -10.30 6.63 41.33
N THR A 33 -10.17 5.34 41.04
CA THR A 33 -9.01 4.51 41.38
C THR A 33 -7.84 4.70 40.39
N ALA A 34 -7.95 5.62 39.44
CA ALA A 34 -6.97 5.83 38.39
C ALA A 34 -5.70 6.48 38.96
N ILE A 35 -4.54 6.00 38.50
CA ILE A 35 -3.22 6.37 39.01
C ILE A 35 -2.67 7.53 38.16
N GLU A 36 -2.04 8.53 38.77
CA GLU A 36 -1.28 9.55 38.02
C GLU A 36 -0.05 8.91 37.35
N SER A 37 0.17 9.17 36.06
CA SER A 37 1.27 8.61 35.29
C SER A 37 1.68 9.49 34.11
N ASP A 38 2.91 9.27 33.60
CA ASP A 38 3.44 9.94 32.42
C ASP A 38 2.85 9.41 31.11
N ILE A 39 2.21 8.23 31.17
CA ILE A 39 1.44 7.65 30.07
C ILE A 39 -0.03 7.54 30.47
N TYR A 40 -0.91 7.64 29.49
CA TYR A 40 -2.30 7.27 29.62
C TYR A 40 -2.51 5.80 29.26
N VAL A 41 -3.31 5.12 30.05
CA VAL A 41 -3.77 3.76 29.81
C VAL A 41 -5.22 3.72 30.26
N GLN A 42 -6.13 3.51 29.32
CA GLN A 42 -7.53 3.29 29.65
C GLN A 42 -7.68 1.92 30.30
N LYS A 43 -8.41 1.87 31.42
CA LYS A 43 -8.80 0.61 32.07
C LYS A 43 -9.47 -0.33 31.05
N VAL A 44 -9.16 -1.61 31.15
CA VAL A 44 -9.87 -2.69 30.44
C VAL A 44 -10.94 -3.20 31.39
N GLU A 45 -12.20 -2.97 31.04
CA GLU A 45 -13.31 -3.31 31.93
C GLU A 45 -13.49 -4.83 32.03
N ASN A 46 -13.81 -5.31 33.23
CA ASN A 46 -14.01 -6.74 33.53
C ASN A 46 -12.83 -7.65 33.17
N LEU A 47 -11.60 -7.11 33.08
CA LEU A 47 -10.40 -7.90 32.88
C LEU A 47 -10.21 -8.87 34.05
N SER A 48 -10.03 -10.15 33.75
CA SER A 48 -9.81 -11.19 34.76
C SER A 48 -8.56 -10.91 35.60
N ASP A 49 -8.65 -11.13 36.91
CA ASP A 49 -7.49 -11.02 37.80
C ASP A 49 -6.37 -12.00 37.41
N ASP A 50 -6.77 -13.17 36.88
CA ASP A 50 -5.90 -14.25 36.41
C ASP A 50 -5.50 -14.12 34.93
N PHE A 51 -5.85 -13.01 34.25
CA PHE A 51 -5.44 -12.78 32.88
C PHE A 51 -3.91 -12.82 32.75
N ILE A 52 -3.41 -13.57 31.77
CA ILE A 52 -1.98 -13.75 31.55
C ILE A 52 -1.39 -12.46 30.95
N MET A 53 -0.49 -11.85 31.70
CA MET A 53 0.32 -10.70 31.32
C MET A 53 1.75 -11.21 31.15
N GLY A 54 2.02 -11.75 29.96
CA GLY A 54 3.26 -12.45 29.66
C GLY A 54 4.26 -11.59 28.90
N VAL A 55 5.53 -11.94 29.01
CA VAL A 55 6.58 -11.46 28.11
C VAL A 55 7.52 -12.58 27.69
N ASP A 56 8.07 -12.53 26.48
CA ASP A 56 9.17 -13.39 26.03
C ASP A 56 10.48 -12.63 26.16
N VAL A 57 11.41 -13.12 26.98
CA VAL A 57 12.74 -12.48 27.19
C VAL A 57 13.86 -13.46 26.89
N SER A 58 13.70 -14.32 25.89
CA SER A 58 14.65 -15.41 25.67
C SER A 58 16.06 -14.92 25.33
N SER A 59 16.20 -13.74 24.70
CA SER A 59 17.50 -13.11 24.44
C SER A 59 18.29 -12.71 25.70
N VAL A 60 17.66 -12.64 26.88
CA VAL A 60 18.23 -12.02 28.10
C VAL A 60 19.60 -12.60 28.50
N ILE A 61 19.76 -13.92 28.40
CA ILE A 61 20.99 -14.59 28.85
C ILE A 61 22.17 -14.24 27.94
N SER A 62 21.98 -14.22 26.63
CA SER A 62 23.06 -13.84 25.71
C SER A 62 23.39 -12.35 25.81
N LEU A 63 22.39 -11.50 26.05
CA LEU A 63 22.60 -10.06 26.27
C LEU A 63 23.41 -9.78 27.54
N GLU A 64 23.08 -10.42 28.66
CA GLU A 64 23.85 -10.29 29.91
C GLU A 64 25.29 -10.79 29.74
N GLN A 65 25.49 -11.88 28.98
CA GLN A 65 26.83 -12.37 28.63
C GLN A 65 27.61 -11.40 27.73
N SER A 66 26.90 -10.66 26.87
CA SER A 66 27.42 -9.56 26.06
C SER A 66 27.67 -8.28 26.85
N GLY A 67 27.32 -8.23 28.14
CA GLY A 67 27.55 -7.10 29.04
C GLY A 67 26.41 -6.09 29.12
N VAL A 68 25.26 -6.37 28.53
CA VAL A 68 24.03 -5.57 28.71
C VAL A 68 23.59 -5.65 30.17
N LYS A 69 23.07 -4.53 30.68
CA LYS A 69 22.59 -4.39 32.04
C LYS A 69 21.18 -3.84 32.04
N PHE A 70 20.41 -4.24 33.05
CA PHE A 70 19.05 -3.76 33.27
C PHE A 70 18.95 -3.05 34.61
N TYR A 71 18.01 -2.11 34.69
CA TYR A 71 17.83 -1.25 35.86
C TYR A 71 16.40 -1.31 36.38
N GLY A 72 16.23 -0.99 37.66
CA GLY A 72 14.93 -0.80 38.29
C GLY A 72 14.40 0.63 38.11
N TRP A 73 13.20 0.88 38.63
CA TRP A 73 12.57 2.20 38.59
C TRP A 73 13.31 3.28 39.40
N ASP A 74 14.22 2.89 40.30
CA ASP A 74 15.09 3.79 41.07
C ASP A 74 16.42 4.10 40.34
N GLY A 75 16.60 3.57 39.14
CA GLY A 75 17.82 3.71 38.33
C GLY A 75 19.00 2.87 38.82
N GLN A 76 18.80 1.94 39.75
CA GLN A 76 19.83 0.99 40.19
C GLN A 76 19.81 -0.28 39.34
N GLU A 77 20.98 -0.90 39.14
CA GLU A 77 21.10 -2.18 38.44
C GLU A 77 20.26 -3.24 39.17
N GLN A 78 19.37 -3.90 38.44
CA GLN A 78 18.39 -4.84 38.97
C GLN A 78 18.19 -6.01 38.01
N ASP A 79 17.94 -7.20 38.55
CA ASP A 79 17.50 -8.34 37.74
C ASP A 79 16.20 -7.97 37.00
N ILE A 80 16.22 -8.02 35.67
CA ILE A 80 15.06 -7.71 34.82
C ILE A 80 13.79 -8.45 35.24
N PHE A 81 13.90 -9.71 35.71
CA PHE A 81 12.72 -10.47 36.15
C PHE A 81 12.02 -9.83 37.34
N ALA A 82 12.76 -9.15 38.23
CA ALA A 82 12.17 -8.38 39.33
C ALA A 82 11.45 -7.13 38.80
N THR A 83 12.08 -6.38 37.88
CA THR A 83 11.47 -5.19 37.25
C THR A 83 10.18 -5.54 36.48
N LEU A 84 10.18 -6.67 35.76
CA LEU A 84 8.99 -7.20 35.08
C LEU A 84 7.88 -7.53 36.09
N LYS A 85 8.21 -8.20 37.19
CA LYS A 85 7.26 -8.55 38.24
C LYS A 85 6.63 -7.32 38.89
N GLU A 86 7.44 -6.31 39.21
CA GLU A 86 6.98 -5.03 39.78
C GLU A 86 6.01 -4.28 38.85
N SER A 87 6.16 -4.49 37.54
CA SER A 87 5.36 -3.86 36.50
C SER A 87 4.07 -4.64 36.16
N GLY A 88 3.83 -5.77 36.82
CA GLY A 88 2.58 -6.55 36.70
C GLY A 88 2.67 -7.80 35.83
N VAL A 89 3.85 -8.13 35.29
CA VAL A 89 4.06 -9.37 34.53
C VAL A 89 3.88 -10.58 35.45
N ASN A 90 3.18 -11.60 34.96
CA ASN A 90 2.89 -12.82 35.72
C ASN A 90 3.31 -14.12 34.98
N TYR A 91 3.84 -13.99 33.77
CA TYR A 91 4.28 -15.10 32.93
C TYR A 91 5.52 -14.73 32.13
N ILE A 92 6.43 -15.68 31.97
CA ILE A 92 7.57 -15.58 31.06
C ILE A 92 7.39 -16.65 29.98
N ARG A 93 7.54 -16.27 28.71
CA ARG A 93 7.71 -17.19 27.59
C ARG A 93 9.20 -17.34 27.31
N VAL A 94 9.60 -18.54 26.92
CA VAL A 94 10.97 -18.83 26.45
C VAL A 94 10.93 -19.75 25.24
N ARG A 95 11.55 -19.33 24.14
CA ARG A 95 11.77 -20.20 22.97
C ARG A 95 12.87 -21.21 23.26
N VAL A 96 12.73 -22.42 22.72
CA VAL A 96 13.67 -23.51 22.90
C VAL A 96 13.92 -24.20 21.56
N TRP A 97 15.16 -24.09 21.09
CA TRP A 97 15.72 -24.85 19.99
C TRP A 97 16.37 -26.13 20.49
N ASN A 98 16.38 -27.15 19.63
CA ASN A 98 16.91 -28.46 19.95
C ASN A 98 18.44 -28.43 20.10
N ASP A 99 19.15 -27.94 19.09
CA ASP A 99 20.60 -27.79 19.07
C ASP A 99 21.01 -26.56 18.24
N PRO A 100 20.94 -25.33 18.80
CA PRO A 100 21.19 -24.08 18.08
C PRO A 100 22.68 -23.78 17.91
N TYR A 101 23.47 -24.79 17.56
CA TYR A 101 24.91 -24.72 17.40
C TYR A 101 25.35 -25.48 16.15
N ASN A 102 26.47 -25.04 15.57
CA ASN A 102 27.16 -25.80 14.53
C ASN A 102 28.01 -26.93 15.14
N ALA A 103 28.65 -27.75 14.30
CA ALA A 103 29.48 -28.87 14.75
C ALA A 103 30.71 -28.49 15.62
N ASP A 104 31.18 -27.24 15.54
CA ASP A 104 32.28 -26.70 16.35
C ASP A 104 31.79 -26.12 17.69
N GLY A 105 30.49 -26.11 17.94
CA GLY A 105 29.87 -25.54 19.13
C GLY A 105 29.67 -24.03 19.09
N ASN A 106 29.77 -23.41 17.90
CA ASN A 106 29.44 -21.99 17.73
C ASN A 106 27.92 -21.84 17.64
N GLY A 107 27.36 -20.95 18.45
CA GLY A 107 25.91 -20.74 18.52
C GLY A 107 25.39 -20.00 17.30
N TYR A 108 24.19 -20.35 16.84
CA TYR A 108 23.54 -19.75 15.68
C TYR A 108 23.08 -18.30 15.90
N GLY A 109 23.12 -17.78 17.12
CA GLY A 109 22.59 -16.45 17.44
C GLY A 109 21.17 -16.54 17.98
N GLY A 110 20.45 -15.42 17.93
CA GLY A 110 19.06 -15.33 18.36
C GLY A 110 18.84 -15.65 19.84
N GLY A 111 19.88 -15.52 20.65
CA GLY A 111 19.92 -15.92 22.06
C GLY A 111 20.56 -17.28 22.34
N ASN A 112 20.85 -18.09 21.31
CA ASN A 112 21.34 -19.48 21.44
C ASN A 112 20.43 -20.31 22.36
N ASN A 113 19.11 -20.16 22.22
CA ASN A 113 18.14 -20.63 23.19
C ASN A 113 17.97 -22.15 23.16
N ASP A 114 18.67 -22.83 24.05
CA ASP A 114 18.55 -24.27 24.30
C ASP A 114 17.83 -24.55 25.63
N LEU A 115 17.62 -25.83 25.95
CA LEU A 115 17.00 -26.24 27.21
C LEU A 115 17.76 -25.72 28.45
N ALA A 116 19.08 -25.55 28.38
CA ALA A 116 19.86 -25.06 29.51
C ALA A 116 19.55 -23.59 29.81
N LYS A 117 19.45 -22.74 28.77
CA LYS A 117 19.01 -21.34 28.94
C LYS A 117 17.54 -21.27 29.39
N ALA A 118 16.69 -22.15 28.88
CA ALA A 118 15.29 -22.24 29.35
C ALA A 118 15.20 -22.59 30.85
N VAL A 119 16.08 -23.45 31.37
CA VAL A 119 16.19 -23.74 32.81
C VAL A 119 16.64 -22.50 33.59
N GLU A 120 17.63 -21.75 33.10
CA GLU A 120 18.12 -20.54 33.76
C GLU A 120 17.05 -19.45 33.83
N ILE A 121 16.40 -19.16 32.71
CA ILE A 121 15.27 -18.23 32.60
C ILE A 121 14.11 -18.69 33.49
N GLY A 122 13.74 -19.97 33.44
CA GLY A 122 12.66 -20.53 34.23
C GLY A 122 12.89 -20.44 35.74
N LYS A 123 14.13 -20.61 36.21
CA LYS A 123 14.50 -20.42 37.62
C LYS A 123 14.33 -18.96 38.06
N ARG A 124 14.75 -18.01 37.23
CA ARG A 124 14.62 -16.57 37.51
C ARG A 124 13.14 -16.14 37.52
N ALA A 125 12.34 -16.66 36.59
CA ALA A 125 10.89 -16.45 36.57
C ALA A 125 10.22 -17.01 37.85
N ALA A 126 10.54 -18.24 38.23
CA ALA A 126 9.99 -18.89 39.42
C ALA A 126 10.38 -18.15 40.72
N ALA A 127 11.60 -17.62 40.80
CA ALA A 127 12.06 -16.82 41.93
C ALA A 127 11.22 -15.56 42.16
N GLN A 128 10.62 -15.01 41.10
CA GLN A 128 9.71 -13.85 41.14
C GLN A 128 8.23 -14.25 41.17
N GLY A 129 7.93 -15.54 41.30
CA GLY A 129 6.57 -16.08 41.32
C GLY A 129 5.83 -15.91 40.00
N MET A 130 6.55 -15.90 38.88
CA MET A 130 5.98 -15.91 37.53
C MET A 130 5.95 -17.35 36.98
N LYS A 131 4.93 -17.67 36.19
CA LYS A 131 4.86 -18.97 35.48
C LYS A 131 5.73 -18.95 34.23
N LEU A 132 6.08 -20.13 33.71
CA LEU A 132 6.81 -20.30 32.46
C LEU A 132 5.93 -20.90 31.36
N LEU A 133 5.97 -20.29 30.17
CA LEU A 133 5.52 -20.86 28.90
C LEU A 133 6.78 -21.34 28.18
N VAL A 134 6.87 -22.63 27.93
CA VAL A 134 7.98 -23.21 27.18
C VAL A 134 7.55 -23.37 25.73
N ASP A 135 8.20 -22.63 24.84
CA ASP A 135 7.92 -22.69 23.41
C ASP A 135 8.96 -23.56 22.71
N PHE A 136 8.58 -24.81 22.43
CA PHE A 136 9.41 -25.71 21.65
C PHE A 136 9.20 -25.43 20.17
N HIS A 137 10.22 -24.88 19.52
CA HIS A 137 10.20 -24.66 18.08
C HIS A 137 10.26 -25.97 17.30
N TYR A 138 10.81 -27.03 17.91
CA TYR A 138 11.17 -28.29 17.22
C TYR A 138 11.99 -28.05 15.96
N SER A 139 12.97 -27.16 16.09
CA SER A 139 13.96 -26.80 15.10
C SER A 139 15.26 -26.45 15.82
N ASP A 140 16.38 -26.45 15.11
CA ASP A 140 17.65 -25.95 15.66
C ASP A 140 17.77 -24.42 15.55
N PHE A 141 16.86 -23.76 14.85
CA PHE A 141 16.85 -22.30 14.75
C PHE A 141 15.43 -21.74 14.58
N TRP A 142 15.31 -20.47 14.19
CA TRP A 142 14.02 -19.79 14.03
C TRP A 142 12.98 -20.65 13.29
N ALA A 143 11.79 -20.74 13.88
CA ALA A 143 10.65 -21.41 13.29
C ALA A 143 9.52 -20.38 13.14
N ASP A 144 9.08 -20.15 11.91
CA ASP A 144 8.08 -19.16 11.50
C ASP A 144 7.29 -19.71 10.27
N PRO A 145 6.36 -18.97 9.64
CA PRO A 145 5.58 -19.50 8.53
C PRO A 145 6.39 -19.97 7.31
N ALA A 146 7.61 -19.47 7.13
CA ALA A 146 8.48 -19.80 6.01
C ALA A 146 9.56 -20.81 6.39
N LYS A 147 9.96 -20.87 7.67
CA LYS A 147 11.03 -21.73 8.19
C LYS A 147 10.49 -22.68 9.23
N GLN A 148 10.50 -23.98 8.97
CA GLN A 148 10.05 -25.02 9.92
C GLN A 148 11.01 -26.22 9.92
N LYS A 149 12.29 -25.92 9.72
CA LYS A 149 13.32 -26.92 9.43
C LYS A 149 13.45 -27.94 10.56
N THR A 150 13.53 -29.21 10.20
CA THR A 150 13.74 -30.33 11.11
C THR A 150 15.08 -30.17 11.86
N PRO A 151 15.15 -30.43 13.17
CA PRO A 151 16.41 -30.45 13.91
C PRO A 151 17.43 -31.37 13.23
N LYS A 152 18.72 -31.00 13.24
CA LYS A 152 19.80 -31.78 12.58
C LYS A 152 19.79 -33.25 13.02
N ALA A 153 19.48 -33.52 14.29
CA ALA A 153 19.42 -34.86 14.85
C ALA A 153 18.26 -35.73 14.30
N TRP A 154 17.27 -35.12 13.64
CA TRP A 154 16.04 -35.78 13.18
C TRP A 154 15.90 -35.81 11.65
N ASP A 155 16.91 -35.32 10.92
CA ASP A 155 16.84 -35.08 9.46
C ASP A 155 16.54 -36.36 8.65
N ASP A 156 17.12 -37.49 9.07
CA ASP A 156 16.95 -38.80 8.41
C ASP A 156 15.72 -39.60 8.90
N LEU A 157 14.91 -39.04 9.80
CA LEU A 157 13.78 -39.74 10.42
C LEU A 157 12.51 -39.67 9.57
N ASN A 158 11.76 -40.77 9.53
CA ASN A 158 10.43 -40.76 8.94
C ASN A 158 9.40 -40.11 9.90
N LEU A 159 8.18 -39.87 9.44
CA LEU A 159 7.13 -39.19 10.20
C LEU A 159 6.86 -39.79 11.59
N GLU A 160 6.75 -41.12 11.70
CA GLU A 160 6.46 -41.78 12.98
C GLU A 160 7.65 -41.66 13.95
N GLU A 161 8.86 -41.72 13.41
CA GLU A 161 10.09 -41.51 14.18
C GLU A 161 10.21 -40.06 14.63
N LYS A 162 9.89 -39.08 13.78
CA LYS A 162 9.84 -37.65 14.13
C LYS A 162 8.79 -37.38 15.21
N ALA A 163 7.58 -37.94 15.08
CA ALA A 163 6.53 -37.82 16.10
C ALA A 163 6.99 -38.39 17.44
N GLU A 164 7.65 -39.54 17.46
CA GLU A 164 8.20 -40.11 18.69
C GLU A 164 9.33 -39.26 19.28
N GLN A 165 10.21 -38.67 18.45
CA GLN A 165 11.23 -37.74 18.94
C GLN A 165 10.62 -36.48 19.55
N VAL A 166 9.57 -35.91 18.95
CA VAL A 166 8.83 -34.78 19.51
C VAL A 166 8.25 -35.14 20.88
N TYR A 167 7.63 -36.32 21.01
CA TYR A 167 7.14 -36.81 22.31
C TYR A 167 8.27 -36.94 23.35
N GLN A 168 9.36 -37.62 23.01
CA GLN A 168 10.48 -37.85 23.95
C GLN A 168 11.14 -36.54 24.36
N TYR A 169 11.50 -35.69 23.39
CA TYR A 169 12.14 -34.41 23.64
C TYR A 169 11.28 -33.51 24.53
N THR A 170 9.97 -33.44 24.28
CA THR A 170 9.02 -32.69 25.12
C THR A 170 8.98 -33.25 26.53
N LYS A 171 8.86 -34.58 26.67
CA LYS A 171 8.74 -35.25 27.98
C LYS A 171 10.00 -35.06 28.83
N GLU A 172 11.18 -35.31 28.26
CA GLU A 172 12.46 -35.19 28.96
C GLU A 172 12.79 -33.73 29.32
N SER A 173 12.54 -32.80 28.41
CA SER A 173 12.74 -31.37 28.65
C SER A 173 11.84 -30.86 29.77
N LEU A 174 10.56 -31.21 29.74
CA LEU A 174 9.61 -30.79 30.76
C LEU A 174 9.91 -31.44 32.13
N GLN A 175 10.31 -32.72 32.16
CA GLN A 175 10.80 -33.35 33.39
C GLN A 175 12.02 -32.63 33.97
N THR A 176 12.94 -32.19 33.10
CA THR A 176 14.13 -31.43 33.52
C THR A 176 13.74 -30.10 34.15
N LEU A 177 12.84 -29.34 33.51
CA LEU A 177 12.36 -28.06 34.04
C LEU A 177 11.64 -28.22 35.39
N LEU A 178 10.73 -29.18 35.50
CA LEU A 178 9.97 -29.43 36.73
C LEU A 178 10.86 -29.88 37.88
N LYS A 179 11.88 -30.69 37.61
CA LYS A 179 12.87 -31.13 38.61
C LYS A 179 13.64 -29.97 39.22
N GLU A 180 13.86 -28.90 38.46
CA GLU A 180 14.52 -27.68 38.92
C GLU A 180 13.58 -26.71 39.67
N GLY A 181 12.32 -27.11 39.93
CA GLY A 181 11.34 -26.34 40.68
C GLY A 181 10.68 -25.21 39.88
N ILE A 182 10.77 -25.26 38.55
CA ILE A 182 10.22 -24.25 37.65
C ILE A 182 8.70 -24.41 37.56
N ALA A 183 7.97 -23.30 37.73
CA ALA A 183 6.51 -23.27 37.63
C ALA A 183 6.05 -23.23 36.17
N VAL A 184 6.22 -24.33 35.44
CA VAL A 184 5.71 -24.46 34.06
C VAL A 184 4.18 -24.47 34.10
N GLY A 185 3.55 -23.52 33.42
CA GLY A 185 2.09 -23.45 33.34
C GLY A 185 1.54 -23.73 31.94
N MET A 186 2.37 -23.61 30.90
CA MET A 186 1.98 -23.86 29.52
C MET A 186 3.19 -24.34 28.71
N VAL A 187 2.94 -25.19 27.72
CA VAL A 187 3.92 -25.61 26.72
C VAL A 187 3.30 -25.40 25.34
N GLN A 188 4.05 -24.75 24.46
CA GLN A 188 3.68 -24.52 23.07
C GLN A 188 4.37 -25.57 22.18
N ILE A 189 3.58 -26.24 21.35
CA ILE A 189 4.00 -27.35 20.49
C ILE A 189 4.20 -26.79 19.07
N GLY A 190 5.40 -26.26 18.81
CA GLY A 190 5.76 -25.58 17.57
C GLY A 190 5.47 -24.09 17.63
N ASN A 191 6.26 -23.30 16.89
CA ASN A 191 6.09 -21.85 16.79
C ASN A 191 5.61 -21.45 15.39
N GLU A 192 4.51 -20.69 15.33
CA GLU A 192 3.91 -20.17 14.09
C GLU A 192 3.78 -21.21 12.97
N THR A 193 3.34 -22.42 13.31
CA THR A 193 3.27 -23.61 12.44
C THR A 193 2.09 -23.55 11.46
N THR A 194 1.96 -22.41 10.77
CA THR A 194 0.84 -22.10 9.89
C THR A 194 0.84 -22.97 8.65
N ASN A 195 2.04 -23.32 8.17
CA ASN A 195 2.23 -24.09 6.94
C ASN A 195 2.87 -25.46 7.22
N GLU A 196 3.85 -25.51 8.13
CA GLU A 196 4.67 -26.71 8.37
C GLU A 196 5.10 -26.81 9.85
N ILE A 197 5.64 -27.97 10.24
CA ILE A 197 6.38 -28.21 11.50
C ILE A 197 7.36 -29.36 11.27
N CYS A 198 8.65 -29.22 11.62
CA CYS A 198 9.68 -30.24 11.37
C CYS A 198 9.75 -30.72 9.89
N ASP A 199 9.69 -29.80 8.92
CA ASP A 199 9.55 -30.04 7.47
C ASP A 199 8.37 -30.96 7.09
N VAL A 200 7.35 -31.04 7.96
CA VAL A 200 6.09 -31.73 7.68
C VAL A 200 5.04 -30.69 7.35
N SER A 201 4.50 -30.74 6.13
CA SER A 201 3.57 -29.73 5.59
C SER A 201 2.16 -30.23 5.33
N ASN A 202 1.95 -31.54 5.32
CA ASN A 202 0.60 -32.10 5.19
C ASN A 202 -0.16 -32.00 6.51
N HIS A 203 -1.37 -31.45 6.51
CA HIS A 203 -2.16 -31.22 7.72
C HIS A 203 -2.38 -32.48 8.60
N GLU A 204 -2.65 -33.65 8.00
CA GLU A 204 -2.81 -34.89 8.79
C GLU A 204 -1.52 -35.24 9.53
N ASP A 205 -0.39 -35.13 8.82
CA ASP A 205 0.92 -35.50 9.35
C ASP A 205 1.42 -34.48 10.38
N MET A 206 1.16 -33.19 10.16
CA MET A 206 1.37 -32.14 11.17
C MET A 206 0.57 -32.43 12.44
N CYS A 207 -0.70 -32.84 12.30
CA CYS A 207 -1.52 -33.22 13.45
C CYS A 207 -0.96 -34.40 14.24
N LYS A 208 -0.26 -35.35 13.60
CA LYS A 208 0.47 -36.43 14.30
C LYS A 208 1.62 -35.88 15.14
N ILE A 209 2.35 -34.90 14.63
CA ILE A 209 3.41 -34.20 15.37
C ILE A 209 2.82 -33.45 16.58
N PHE A 210 1.77 -32.65 16.37
CA PHE A 210 1.11 -31.92 17.47
C PHE A 210 0.58 -32.86 18.55
N GLN A 211 -0.06 -33.95 18.14
CA GLN A 211 -0.59 -34.95 19.06
C GLN A 211 0.51 -35.61 19.91
N ALA A 212 1.70 -35.81 19.36
CA ALA A 212 2.83 -36.38 20.10
C ALA A 212 3.32 -35.46 21.22
N GLY A 213 3.47 -34.15 20.96
CA GLY A 213 3.81 -33.16 21.97
C GLY A 213 2.72 -33.03 23.05
N CYS A 214 1.45 -32.96 22.63
CA CYS A 214 0.31 -32.91 23.55
C CYS A 214 0.22 -34.17 24.43
N ARG A 215 0.54 -35.35 23.88
CA ARG A 215 0.60 -36.61 24.64
C ARG A 215 1.65 -36.54 25.75
N ALA A 216 2.85 -36.03 25.47
CA ALA A 216 3.91 -35.90 26.47
C ALA A 216 3.47 -35.02 27.66
N ILE A 217 2.83 -33.88 27.38
CA ILE A 217 2.34 -32.95 28.40
C ILE A 217 1.25 -33.61 29.28
N LYS A 218 0.29 -34.31 28.67
CA LYS A 218 -0.78 -34.98 29.43
C LYS A 218 -0.27 -36.09 30.33
N GLU A 219 0.68 -36.87 29.87
CA GLU A 219 1.30 -37.89 30.69
C GLU A 219 2.03 -37.28 31.87
N ILE A 220 2.78 -36.18 31.69
CA ILE A 220 3.41 -35.46 32.80
C ILE A 220 2.39 -34.89 33.77
N ASN A 221 1.29 -34.30 33.28
CA ASN A 221 0.19 -33.84 34.13
C ASN A 221 -0.37 -34.96 35.00
N ALA A 222 -0.59 -36.16 34.43
CA ALA A 222 -1.07 -37.31 35.16
C ALA A 222 -0.03 -37.89 36.14
N GLU A 223 1.22 -38.06 35.69
CA GLU A 223 2.31 -38.66 36.45
C GLU A 223 2.75 -37.79 37.63
N GLN A 224 2.76 -36.46 37.46
CA GLN A 224 3.31 -35.50 38.43
C GLN A 224 2.25 -34.55 39.03
N SER A 225 0.96 -34.83 38.81
CA SER A 225 -0.17 -34.02 39.30
C SER A 225 -0.04 -32.53 38.94
N GLN A 226 0.39 -32.27 37.70
CA GLN A 226 0.52 -30.91 37.15
C GLN A 226 -0.75 -30.49 36.40
N THR A 227 -0.87 -29.19 36.12
CA THR A 227 -1.94 -28.60 35.30
C THR A 227 -1.33 -27.70 34.23
N ILE A 228 -0.47 -28.29 33.39
CA ILE A 228 0.21 -27.59 32.29
C ILE A 228 -0.71 -27.60 31.07
N LEU A 229 -0.94 -26.42 30.49
CA LEU A 229 -1.72 -26.26 29.26
C LEU A 229 -0.86 -26.58 28.03
N SER A 230 -1.46 -27.27 27.06
CA SER A 230 -0.90 -27.52 25.74
C SER A 230 -1.41 -26.47 24.74
N ALA A 231 -0.49 -25.75 24.10
CA ALA A 231 -0.80 -24.70 23.14
C ALA A 231 -0.27 -25.03 21.75
N ILE A 232 -1.06 -24.74 20.71
CA ILE A 232 -0.61 -24.75 19.31
C ILE A 232 -0.61 -23.31 18.82
N HIS A 233 0.44 -22.90 18.12
CA HIS A 233 0.66 -21.51 17.72
C HIS A 233 0.64 -21.34 16.20
N VAL A 234 -0.26 -20.51 15.70
CA VAL A 234 -0.38 -20.13 14.27
C VAL A 234 -0.38 -18.61 14.12
N THR A 235 -0.11 -18.07 12.94
CA THR A 235 -0.05 -16.60 12.75
C THR A 235 -0.88 -16.16 11.54
N ASN A 236 -0.79 -14.89 11.16
CA ASN A 236 -1.58 -14.28 10.10
C ASN A 236 -3.12 -14.36 10.30
N PRO A 237 -3.66 -13.94 11.47
CA PRO A 237 -5.10 -14.00 11.73
C PRO A 237 -5.94 -13.18 10.74
N GLU A 238 -5.36 -12.22 10.01
CA GLU A 238 -6.04 -11.49 8.92
C GLU A 238 -6.48 -12.38 7.76
N LYS A 239 -5.93 -13.60 7.67
CA LYS A 239 -6.27 -14.61 6.65
C LYS A 239 -7.24 -15.68 7.16
N GLY A 240 -7.77 -15.55 8.39
CA GLY A 240 -8.66 -16.56 8.97
C GLY A 240 -7.95 -17.86 9.37
N THR A 241 -6.65 -17.80 9.63
CA THR A 241 -5.79 -18.97 9.91
C THR A 241 -6.15 -19.64 11.22
N ALA A 242 -6.40 -18.87 12.29
CA ALA A 242 -6.77 -19.41 13.60
C ALA A 242 -8.04 -20.28 13.50
N THR A 243 -9.09 -19.78 12.86
CA THR A 243 -10.31 -20.55 12.65
C THR A 243 -10.07 -21.79 11.78
N SER A 244 -9.33 -21.64 10.68
CA SER A 244 -9.05 -22.73 9.75
C SER A 244 -8.27 -23.86 10.42
N TRP A 245 -7.26 -23.52 11.23
CA TRP A 245 -6.49 -24.49 12.00
C TRP A 245 -7.30 -25.12 13.14
N ALA A 246 -8.16 -24.37 13.83
CA ALA A 246 -9.04 -24.95 14.84
C ALA A 246 -9.92 -26.07 14.25
N LYS A 247 -10.44 -25.86 13.03
CA LYS A 247 -11.17 -26.89 12.28
C LYS A 247 -10.32 -28.12 11.99
N ILE A 248 -9.12 -27.92 11.44
CA ILE A 248 -8.21 -29.02 11.07
C ILE A 248 -7.86 -29.85 12.30
N LEU A 249 -7.49 -29.20 13.40
CA LEU A 249 -7.12 -29.87 14.64
C LEU A 249 -8.29 -30.67 15.24
N GLU A 250 -9.53 -30.17 15.13
CA GLU A 250 -10.74 -30.90 15.53
C GLU A 250 -11.00 -32.12 14.62
N ASP A 251 -10.89 -31.95 13.30
CA ASP A 251 -11.11 -33.02 12.31
C ASP A 251 -10.13 -34.20 12.49
N TYR A 252 -8.89 -33.90 12.91
CA TYR A 252 -7.85 -34.90 13.22
C TYR A 252 -7.76 -35.26 14.72
N HIS A 253 -8.68 -34.73 15.55
CA HIS A 253 -8.78 -35.04 16.97
C HIS A 253 -7.51 -34.76 17.79
N VAL A 254 -6.80 -33.68 17.47
CA VAL A 254 -5.66 -33.22 18.26
C VAL A 254 -6.16 -32.71 19.61
N ASP A 255 -5.63 -33.28 20.67
CA ASP A 255 -6.10 -33.03 22.03
C ASP A 255 -5.23 -31.95 22.69
N TYR A 256 -5.52 -30.69 22.38
CA TYR A 256 -4.84 -29.50 22.88
C TYR A 256 -5.80 -28.57 23.65
N ASP A 257 -5.25 -27.67 24.48
CA ASP A 257 -6.02 -26.77 25.35
C ASP A 257 -6.19 -25.36 24.77
N VAL A 258 -5.13 -24.81 24.17
CA VAL A 258 -5.06 -23.41 23.73
C VAL A 258 -4.69 -23.33 22.24
N LEU A 259 -5.47 -22.57 21.44
CA LEU A 259 -5.00 -22.12 20.13
C LEU A 259 -4.51 -20.68 20.27
N ALA A 260 -3.21 -20.49 20.10
CA ALA A 260 -2.57 -19.18 20.20
C ALA A 260 -2.34 -18.57 18.82
N THR A 261 -2.26 -17.24 18.77
CA THR A 261 -1.84 -16.54 17.56
C THR A 261 -0.88 -15.39 17.79
N SER A 262 0.03 -15.12 16.86
CA SER A 262 0.78 -13.87 16.84
C SER A 262 -0.10 -12.72 16.33
N TYR A 263 0.07 -11.54 16.91
CA TYR A 263 -0.58 -10.33 16.46
C TYR A 263 0.40 -9.15 16.47
N TYR A 264 0.97 -8.88 15.30
CA TYR A 264 1.78 -7.70 15.04
C TYR A 264 0.91 -6.69 14.27
N PRO A 265 0.54 -5.55 14.88
CA PRO A 265 -0.46 -4.63 14.31
C PRO A 265 -0.13 -4.14 12.89
N TYR A 266 1.16 -4.08 12.55
CA TYR A 266 1.67 -3.60 11.27
C TYR A 266 1.53 -4.61 10.12
N TRP A 267 1.18 -5.88 10.40
CA TRP A 267 0.92 -6.91 9.37
C TRP A 267 -0.43 -7.62 9.52
N HIS A 268 -0.90 -7.84 10.75
CA HIS A 268 -1.94 -8.85 11.05
C HIS A 268 -3.37 -8.31 11.08
N GLY A 269 -3.64 -7.23 10.36
CA GLY A 269 -4.98 -6.64 10.22
C GLY A 269 -5.52 -6.01 11.50
N THR A 270 -6.84 -5.86 11.58
CA THR A 270 -7.49 -5.09 12.66
C THR A 270 -7.68 -5.90 13.94
N LEU A 271 -7.75 -5.21 15.08
CA LEU A 271 -8.10 -5.82 16.37
C LEU A 271 -9.50 -6.42 16.39
N GLU A 272 -10.45 -5.83 15.64
CA GLU A 272 -11.79 -6.39 15.47
C GLU A 272 -11.73 -7.77 14.79
N ASN A 273 -10.91 -7.91 13.73
CA ASN A 273 -10.69 -9.20 13.10
C ASN A 273 -10.06 -10.20 14.07
N LEU A 274 -9.03 -9.79 14.82
CA LEU A 274 -8.40 -10.64 15.83
C LEU A 274 -9.44 -11.16 16.84
N THR A 275 -10.24 -10.28 17.45
CA THR A 275 -11.27 -10.68 18.41
C THR A 275 -12.27 -11.64 17.78
N ASN A 276 -12.73 -11.38 16.54
CA ASN A 276 -13.70 -12.22 15.85
C ASN A 276 -13.16 -13.63 15.57
N GLU A 277 -11.92 -13.74 15.07
CA GLU A 277 -11.25 -15.03 14.84
C GLU A 277 -11.11 -15.83 16.14
N LEU A 278 -10.62 -15.19 17.20
CA LEU A 278 -10.44 -15.84 18.50
C LEU A 278 -11.79 -16.26 19.12
N GLN A 279 -12.85 -15.45 18.97
CA GLN A 279 -14.20 -15.80 19.38
C GLN A 279 -14.76 -16.99 18.60
N LEU A 280 -14.49 -17.08 17.29
CA LEU A 280 -14.96 -18.19 16.47
C LEU A 280 -14.33 -19.51 16.92
N VAL A 281 -13.02 -19.49 17.20
CA VAL A 281 -12.29 -20.62 17.78
C VAL A 281 -12.88 -21.03 19.14
N ALA A 282 -13.02 -20.07 20.05
CA ALA A 282 -13.53 -20.31 21.40
C ALA A 282 -14.97 -20.85 21.41
N ASN A 283 -15.87 -20.25 20.61
CA ASN A 283 -17.29 -20.58 20.62
C ASN A 283 -17.60 -21.88 19.88
N THR A 284 -16.83 -22.22 18.84
CA THR A 284 -17.09 -23.40 18.00
C THR A 284 -16.38 -24.64 18.50
N TYR A 285 -15.10 -24.51 18.88
CA TYR A 285 -14.23 -25.63 19.23
C TYR A 285 -13.94 -25.71 20.74
N HIS A 286 -14.48 -24.77 21.53
CA HIS A 286 -14.39 -24.74 22.99
C HIS A 286 -12.94 -24.76 23.50
N LYS A 287 -12.05 -24.09 22.76
CA LYS A 287 -10.63 -23.93 23.11
C LYS A 287 -10.41 -22.60 23.80
N LYS A 288 -9.36 -22.55 24.61
CA LYS A 288 -8.79 -21.29 25.09
C LYS A 288 -8.03 -20.64 23.94
N VAL A 289 -7.92 -19.32 23.99
CA VAL A 289 -7.24 -18.52 22.99
C VAL A 289 -6.42 -17.42 23.63
N MET A 290 -5.31 -17.07 22.99
CA MET A 290 -4.40 -16.02 23.47
C MET A 290 -3.59 -15.44 22.32
N VAL A 291 -2.98 -14.30 22.56
CA VAL A 291 -1.91 -13.78 21.70
C VAL A 291 -0.56 -14.23 22.27
N ALA A 292 0.16 -15.06 21.52
CA ALA A 292 1.48 -15.59 21.94
C ALA A 292 2.63 -14.62 21.66
N GLU A 293 2.46 -13.74 20.68
CA GLU A 293 3.44 -12.71 20.34
C GLU A 293 2.75 -11.41 19.92
N THR A 294 3.22 -10.30 20.45
CA THR A 294 2.89 -8.95 19.99
C THR A 294 4.00 -8.00 20.42
N SER A 295 4.24 -6.94 19.65
CA SER A 295 5.16 -5.88 20.02
C SER A 295 4.81 -4.59 19.27
N TYR A 296 5.41 -3.48 19.69
CA TYR A 296 5.29 -2.23 18.97
C TYR A 296 6.48 -1.29 19.22
N ALA A 297 6.82 -0.48 18.22
CA ALA A 297 7.93 0.46 18.32
C ALA A 297 7.62 1.63 19.26
N TYR A 298 8.55 1.96 20.16
CA TYR A 298 8.51 3.19 20.97
C TYR A 298 9.33 4.34 20.35
N THR A 299 10.16 4.03 19.35
CA THR A 299 10.99 4.97 18.59
C THR A 299 11.28 4.38 17.20
N LEU A 300 11.63 5.22 16.22
CA LEU A 300 12.16 4.78 14.92
C LEU A 300 13.70 4.78 14.88
N GLU A 301 14.36 5.21 15.96
CA GLU A 301 15.81 5.13 16.08
C GLU A 301 16.28 3.67 16.13
N ASP A 302 17.38 3.39 15.43
CA ASP A 302 18.14 2.14 15.54
C ASP A 302 19.24 2.34 16.58
N GLY A 303 19.23 1.49 17.62
CA GLY A 303 20.15 1.59 18.74
C GLY A 303 21.46 0.83 18.58
N ASP A 304 21.59 -0.09 17.62
CA ASP A 304 22.71 -1.04 17.55
C ASP A 304 23.44 -1.12 16.20
N GLY A 305 22.89 -0.47 15.17
CA GLY A 305 23.42 -0.39 13.81
C GLY A 305 22.98 -1.54 12.89
N HIS A 306 22.16 -2.47 13.36
CA HIS A 306 21.45 -3.45 12.57
C HIS A 306 20.02 -2.98 12.30
N PRO A 307 19.55 -2.97 11.03
CA PRO A 307 18.24 -2.41 10.72
C PRO A 307 17.07 -3.07 11.46
N ASN A 308 16.25 -2.25 12.11
CA ASN A 308 15.03 -2.67 12.80
C ASN A 308 13.90 -3.07 11.83
N THR A 309 13.03 -3.96 12.30
CA THR A 309 11.82 -4.45 11.60
C THR A 309 10.84 -3.32 11.32
N ILE A 310 10.63 -2.44 12.31
CA ILE A 310 9.89 -1.19 12.16
C ILE A 310 10.93 -0.07 12.10
N SER A 311 11.19 0.47 10.91
CA SER A 311 12.27 1.45 10.71
C SER A 311 11.82 2.74 10.01
N THR A 312 10.56 2.80 9.56
CA THR A 312 10.02 3.96 8.83
C THR A 312 8.62 4.32 9.31
N GLU A 313 8.22 5.57 9.07
CA GLU A 313 6.86 6.05 9.32
C GLU A 313 5.79 5.24 8.55
N GLU A 314 6.14 4.72 7.37
CA GLU A 314 5.25 3.85 6.55
C GLU A 314 4.96 2.50 7.22
N SER A 315 5.81 2.08 8.16
CA SER A 315 5.63 0.83 8.92
C SER A 315 4.69 1.03 10.12
N LEU A 316 4.32 2.27 10.45
CA LEU A 316 3.47 2.58 11.59
C LEU A 316 1.99 2.38 11.28
N VAL A 317 1.24 2.08 12.32
CA VAL A 317 -0.19 1.83 12.26
C VAL A 317 -0.88 3.09 12.73
N ASN A 318 -1.88 3.54 11.97
CA ASN A 318 -2.62 4.74 12.33
C ASN A 318 -3.19 4.64 13.75
N GLY A 319 -2.95 5.66 14.57
CA GLY A 319 -3.30 5.69 16.00
C GLY A 319 -2.17 5.28 16.95
N TYR A 320 -1.12 4.61 16.47
CA TYR A 320 0.03 4.21 17.28
C TYR A 320 1.32 4.83 16.73
N PRO A 321 1.65 6.10 17.07
CA PRO A 321 2.94 6.67 16.67
C PRO A 321 4.09 5.96 17.42
N ALA A 322 5.29 5.92 16.81
CA ALA A 322 6.50 5.37 17.42
C ALA A 322 6.97 6.22 18.62
N THR A 323 6.29 6.04 19.73
CA THR A 323 6.46 6.76 21.00
C THR A 323 6.14 5.81 22.15
N ILE A 324 6.64 6.10 23.36
CA ILE A 324 6.30 5.34 24.58
C ILE A 324 4.79 5.23 24.77
N GLN A 325 4.04 6.31 24.47
CA GLN A 325 2.57 6.30 24.57
C GLN A 325 1.92 5.43 23.49
N GLY A 326 2.35 5.53 22.23
CA GLY A 326 1.81 4.71 21.13
C GLY A 326 2.05 3.22 21.36
N GLN A 327 3.23 2.86 21.86
CA GLN A 327 3.55 1.49 22.29
C GLN A 327 2.61 1.02 23.41
N ALA A 328 2.41 1.82 24.46
CA ALA A 328 1.50 1.48 25.55
C ALA A 328 0.05 1.32 25.08
N SER A 329 -0.43 2.20 24.19
CA SER A 329 -1.77 2.11 23.59
C SER A 329 -1.95 0.82 22.79
N SER A 330 -0.98 0.48 21.92
CA SER A 330 -0.99 -0.75 21.13
C SER A 330 -1.10 -2.00 22.01
N VAL A 331 -0.25 -2.14 23.03
CA VAL A 331 -0.28 -3.29 23.95
C VAL A 331 -1.59 -3.36 24.73
N ARG A 332 -2.09 -2.22 25.23
CA ARG A 332 -3.37 -2.16 25.93
C ARG A 332 -4.52 -2.63 25.05
N ASP A 333 -4.53 -2.22 23.79
CA ASP A 333 -5.62 -2.52 22.87
C ASP A 333 -5.62 -3.99 22.42
N VAL A 334 -4.45 -4.64 22.32
CA VAL A 334 -4.35 -6.10 22.15
C VAL A 334 -4.88 -6.85 23.38
N ILE A 335 -4.51 -6.41 24.59
CA ILE A 335 -5.04 -6.96 25.85
C ILE A 335 -6.58 -6.85 25.86
N HIS A 336 -7.10 -5.68 25.51
CA HIS A 336 -8.54 -5.44 25.41
C HIS A 336 -9.19 -6.39 24.39
N ALA A 337 -8.64 -6.49 23.17
CA ALA A 337 -9.17 -7.34 22.11
C ALA A 337 -9.26 -8.82 22.50
N VAL A 338 -8.25 -9.35 23.20
CA VAL A 338 -8.29 -10.74 23.71
C VAL A 338 -9.28 -10.87 24.87
N SER A 339 -9.38 -9.87 25.75
CA SER A 339 -10.33 -9.89 26.87
C SER A 339 -11.79 -9.90 26.41
N GLU A 340 -12.10 -9.26 25.27
CA GLU A 340 -13.44 -9.24 24.66
C GLU A 340 -13.89 -10.61 24.12
N VAL A 341 -13.00 -11.60 24.07
CA VAL A 341 -13.38 -12.99 23.79
C VAL A 341 -14.13 -13.62 24.98
N GLY A 342 -13.99 -13.06 26.18
CA GLY A 342 -14.54 -13.59 27.43
C GLY A 342 -13.61 -14.59 28.11
N GLU A 343 -14.14 -15.54 28.90
CA GLU A 343 -13.35 -16.47 29.71
C GLU A 343 -12.37 -17.37 28.91
N ALA A 344 -12.59 -17.51 27.61
CA ALA A 344 -11.70 -18.25 26.71
C ALA A 344 -10.46 -17.44 26.29
N GLY A 345 -10.54 -16.10 26.28
CA GLY A 345 -9.41 -15.21 26.03
C GLY A 345 -8.53 -15.09 27.28
N ILE A 346 -7.46 -15.87 27.33
CA ILE A 346 -6.72 -16.06 28.60
C ILE A 346 -5.52 -15.13 28.77
N GLY A 347 -5.03 -14.48 27.71
CA GLY A 347 -3.73 -13.83 27.82
C GLY A 347 -3.15 -13.15 26.59
N VAL A 348 -2.12 -12.35 26.86
CA VAL A 348 -1.22 -11.76 25.86
C VAL A 348 0.23 -11.93 26.33
N PHE A 349 1.12 -12.23 25.39
CA PHE A 349 2.56 -12.22 25.59
C PHE A 349 3.21 -11.16 24.71
N TYR A 350 3.94 -10.22 25.32
CA TYR A 350 4.77 -9.26 24.58
C TYR A 350 6.08 -9.93 24.17
N TRP A 351 6.41 -9.90 22.88
CA TRP A 351 7.60 -10.53 22.35
C TRP A 351 8.82 -9.62 22.49
N GLU A 352 9.88 -10.13 23.13
CA GLU A 352 11.20 -9.51 23.25
C GLU A 352 11.17 -8.03 23.74
N PRO A 353 10.61 -7.73 24.92
CA PRO A 353 10.55 -6.37 25.46
C PRO A 353 11.93 -5.85 25.91
N ALA A 354 13.00 -6.61 25.74
CA ALA A 354 14.30 -6.33 26.35
C ALA A 354 15.47 -6.74 25.44
N TRP A 355 15.24 -6.87 24.13
CA TRP A 355 16.31 -7.19 23.19
C TRP A 355 17.10 -5.96 22.79
N LEU A 356 17.93 -5.51 23.73
CA LEU A 356 18.61 -4.22 23.66
C LEU A 356 19.91 -4.26 22.83
N PRO A 357 20.39 -3.09 22.38
CA PRO A 357 21.72 -2.96 21.80
C PRO A 357 22.81 -3.42 22.76
N VAL A 358 23.83 -4.11 22.23
CA VAL A 358 25.05 -4.42 23.01
C VAL A 358 26.04 -3.25 23.06
N GLY A 359 25.81 -2.21 22.26
CA GLY A 359 26.63 -1.02 22.11
C GLY A 359 26.17 -0.20 20.90
N THR A 360 26.85 0.91 20.63
CA THR A 360 26.50 1.84 19.53
C THR A 360 27.38 1.71 18.29
N GLU A 361 28.47 0.92 18.38
CA GLU A 361 29.51 0.86 17.33
C GLU A 361 29.42 -0.46 16.57
N LEU A 362 28.86 -0.42 15.35
CA LEU A 362 28.52 -1.59 14.53
C LEU A 362 29.63 -2.65 14.45
N GLU A 363 30.87 -2.26 14.17
CA GLU A 363 31.98 -3.22 14.04
C GLU A 363 32.34 -3.92 15.36
N THR A 364 32.19 -3.22 16.49
CA THR A 364 32.37 -3.83 17.81
C THR A 364 31.19 -4.74 18.13
N ASN A 365 29.97 -4.28 17.84
CA ASN A 365 28.75 -5.01 18.08
C ASN A 365 28.72 -6.34 17.30
N ARG A 366 29.15 -6.35 16.02
CA ARG A 366 29.29 -7.57 15.20
C ARG A 366 30.11 -8.66 15.87
N ALA A 367 31.25 -8.31 16.46
CA ALA A 367 32.08 -9.28 17.16
C ALA A 367 31.39 -9.85 18.42
N ILE A 368 30.64 -9.02 19.14
CA ILE A 368 29.87 -9.43 20.32
C ILE A 368 28.70 -10.34 19.91
N TRP A 369 27.96 -9.99 18.86
CA TRP A 369 26.84 -10.80 18.35
C TRP A 369 27.31 -12.18 17.90
N GLU A 370 28.42 -12.27 17.16
CA GLU A 370 29.03 -13.54 16.76
C GLU A 370 29.47 -14.37 17.98
N GLN A 371 30.12 -13.75 18.95
CA GLN A 371 30.69 -14.46 20.09
C GLN A 371 29.63 -15.02 21.05
N TYR A 372 28.60 -14.23 21.36
CA TYR A 372 27.62 -14.57 22.39
C TYR A 372 26.24 -14.96 21.82
N GLY A 373 26.03 -14.75 20.52
CA GLY A 373 24.75 -14.96 19.87
C GLY A 373 23.66 -14.00 20.35
N SER A 374 24.05 -12.77 20.72
CA SER A 374 23.14 -11.77 21.29
C SER A 374 22.44 -10.88 20.26
N GLY A 375 22.76 -11.02 18.97
CA GLY A 375 21.94 -10.51 17.87
C GLY A 375 20.97 -11.58 17.36
N TRP A 376 20.14 -11.27 16.36
CA TRP A 376 19.07 -12.16 15.89
C TRP A 376 19.59 -13.44 15.23
N ALA A 377 20.78 -13.38 14.62
CA ALA A 377 21.50 -14.50 14.05
C ALA A 377 23.01 -14.19 13.99
N SER A 378 23.83 -15.24 13.92
CA SER A 378 25.27 -15.19 13.66
C SER A 378 25.58 -15.79 12.28
N SER A 379 26.77 -15.54 11.75
CA SER A 379 27.22 -16.16 10.49
C SER A 379 27.23 -17.70 10.56
N TYR A 380 27.37 -18.28 11.74
CA TYR A 380 27.39 -19.73 11.94
C TYR A 380 26.04 -20.39 11.61
N ALA A 381 24.94 -19.65 11.66
CA ALA A 381 23.60 -20.16 11.31
C ALA A 381 23.45 -20.47 9.82
N GLY A 382 24.33 -19.95 8.96
CA GLY A 382 24.23 -20.11 7.51
C GLY A 382 24.32 -21.56 7.02
N GLU A 383 24.84 -22.50 7.82
CA GLU A 383 24.78 -23.93 7.47
C GLU A 383 23.36 -24.53 7.59
N TYR A 384 22.56 -23.97 8.50
CA TYR A 384 21.21 -24.45 8.79
C TYR A 384 20.16 -23.63 8.04
N ASP A 385 20.36 -22.32 7.90
CA ASP A 385 19.50 -21.40 7.17
C ASP A 385 20.34 -20.49 6.24
N PRO A 386 20.74 -20.99 5.04
CA PRO A 386 21.60 -20.25 4.12
C PRO A 386 20.90 -19.09 3.40
N GLU A 387 19.57 -19.13 3.30
CA GLU A 387 18.78 -18.22 2.48
C GLU A 387 18.44 -16.93 3.22
N ASP A 388 18.22 -17.00 4.54
CA ASP A 388 17.91 -15.85 5.38
C ASP A 388 19.06 -15.53 6.34
N ALA A 389 19.24 -16.32 7.40
CA ALA A 389 20.30 -16.06 8.39
C ALA A 389 21.71 -16.02 7.77
N GLY A 390 21.98 -16.88 6.79
CA GLY A 390 23.26 -16.91 6.06
C GLY A 390 23.58 -15.63 5.27
N GLN A 391 22.56 -14.82 4.95
CA GLN A 391 22.70 -13.55 4.23
C GLN A 391 22.58 -12.34 5.16
N TRP A 392 21.71 -12.42 6.17
CA TRP A 392 21.23 -11.26 6.92
C TRP A 392 21.61 -11.27 8.40
N TYR A 393 22.45 -12.21 8.87
CA TYR A 393 22.90 -12.26 10.26
C TYR A 393 23.41 -10.91 10.79
N GLY A 394 23.18 -10.63 12.07
CA GLY A 394 23.43 -9.32 12.66
C GLY A 394 22.85 -9.16 14.05
N GLY A 395 22.56 -7.90 14.41
CA GLY A 395 22.17 -7.44 15.74
C GLY A 395 20.71 -7.69 16.09
N SER A 396 20.21 -6.94 17.06
CA SER A 396 18.77 -6.92 17.32
C SER A 396 18.06 -6.30 16.11
N ALA A 397 16.88 -6.81 15.77
CA ALA A 397 16.00 -6.19 14.77
C ALA A 397 14.76 -5.57 15.43
N VAL A 398 14.75 -5.48 16.76
CA VAL A 398 13.63 -5.03 17.59
C VAL A 398 14.05 -4.25 18.83
N ASP A 399 15.27 -3.71 18.90
CA ASP A 399 15.69 -2.86 20.04
C ASP A 399 14.76 -1.66 20.24
N ASN A 400 14.22 -1.12 19.15
CA ASN A 400 13.28 -0.01 19.17
C ASN A 400 11.84 -0.42 19.55
N GLN A 401 11.59 -1.72 19.75
CA GLN A 401 10.34 -2.27 20.26
C GLN A 401 10.45 -2.76 21.70
N ALA A 402 11.59 -2.55 22.37
CA ALA A 402 11.73 -2.89 23.77
C ALA A 402 10.80 -2.03 24.67
N LEU A 403 10.52 -2.53 25.88
CA LEU A 403 9.90 -1.81 27.00
C LEU A 403 10.97 -1.23 27.96
N PHE A 404 12.22 -1.24 27.52
CA PHE A 404 13.39 -0.62 28.13
C PHE A 404 14.05 0.29 27.08
N ASP A 405 14.66 1.38 27.52
CA ASP A 405 15.49 2.19 26.63
C ASP A 405 16.77 1.44 26.22
N PHE A 406 17.50 1.98 25.23
CA PHE A 406 18.76 1.39 24.76
C PHE A 406 19.84 1.21 25.83
N THR A 407 19.69 1.84 27.00
CA THR A 407 20.63 1.74 28.13
C THR A 407 20.18 0.80 29.24
N GLY A 408 19.00 0.17 29.09
CA GLY A 408 18.48 -0.80 30.04
C GLY A 408 17.56 -0.24 31.12
N HIS A 409 17.12 1.02 31.02
CA HIS A 409 16.16 1.59 31.97
C HIS A 409 14.71 1.32 31.52
N PRO A 410 13.80 0.97 32.43
CA PRO A 410 12.42 0.65 32.07
C PRO A 410 11.70 1.90 31.53
N LEU A 411 11.02 1.75 30.39
CA LEU A 411 10.14 2.77 29.83
C LEU A 411 8.80 2.75 30.56
N SER A 412 8.13 3.91 30.66
CA SER A 412 6.82 4.00 31.30
C SER A 412 5.77 3.06 30.69
N SER A 413 5.90 2.71 29.40
CA SER A 413 5.08 1.72 28.69
C SER A 413 5.10 0.34 29.34
N LEU A 414 6.17 -0.06 30.04
CA LEU A 414 6.24 -1.32 30.77
C LEU A 414 5.14 -1.47 31.83
N ASN A 415 4.68 -0.35 32.41
CA ASN A 415 3.61 -0.37 33.41
C ASN A 415 2.22 -0.66 32.83
N VAL A 416 2.07 -0.81 31.50
CA VAL A 416 0.79 -1.12 30.86
C VAL A 416 0.15 -2.37 31.47
N PHE A 417 0.94 -3.42 31.77
CA PHE A 417 0.45 -4.68 32.36
C PHE A 417 -0.24 -4.51 33.72
N ARG A 418 0.13 -3.46 34.47
CA ARG A 418 -0.54 -3.07 35.72
C ARG A 418 -1.68 -2.10 35.47
N TYR A 419 -1.44 -1.09 34.63
CA TYR A 419 -2.37 0.03 34.44
C TYR A 419 -3.65 -0.35 33.70
N VAL A 420 -3.66 -1.39 32.88
CA VAL A 420 -4.89 -1.90 32.26
C VAL A 420 -5.95 -2.32 33.29
N LYS A 421 -5.56 -2.64 34.53
CA LYS A 421 -6.50 -3.01 35.61
C LYS A 421 -7.12 -1.80 36.31
N THR A 422 -6.39 -0.69 36.41
CA THR A 422 -6.80 0.50 37.20
C THR A 422 -7.22 1.69 36.35
N GLY A 423 -6.68 1.79 35.14
CA GLY A 423 -6.60 3.03 34.38
C GLY A 423 -5.59 4.03 34.97
N THR A 424 -5.25 5.05 34.18
CA THR A 424 -4.42 6.18 34.62
C THR A 424 -5.05 7.51 34.24
N VAL A 425 -4.60 8.58 34.91
CA VAL A 425 -4.89 9.96 34.53
C VAL A 425 -3.56 10.64 34.20
N THR A 426 -3.54 11.39 33.11
CA THR A 426 -2.38 12.17 32.68
C THR A 426 -2.84 13.45 31.99
N GLU A 427 -1.90 14.36 31.71
CA GLU A 427 -2.17 15.54 30.92
C GLU A 427 -2.56 15.15 29.48
N ARG A 428 -3.68 15.68 29.01
CA ARG A 428 -4.18 15.45 27.65
C ARG A 428 -3.28 16.14 26.63
N LYS A 429 -2.70 15.35 25.72
CA LYS A 429 -1.76 15.79 24.67
C LYS A 429 -2.13 15.18 23.34
N ILE A 430 -1.89 15.91 22.25
CA ILE A 430 -2.03 15.37 20.90
C ILE A 430 -0.99 14.26 20.72
N GLN A 431 -1.45 13.09 20.28
CA GLN A 431 -0.63 11.91 20.04
C GLN A 431 -0.33 11.74 18.55
N SER A 432 -1.35 11.86 17.70
CA SER A 432 -1.22 11.73 16.26
C SER A 432 -2.34 12.48 15.54
N TRP A 433 -2.23 12.59 14.22
CA TRP A 433 -3.23 13.22 13.37
C TRP A 433 -3.25 12.60 11.98
N GLU A 434 -4.38 12.71 11.31
CA GLU A 434 -4.59 12.25 9.95
C GLU A 434 -3.83 13.12 8.94
N ASN A 435 -3.12 12.47 8.02
CA ASN A 435 -2.55 13.08 6.82
C ASN A 435 -3.37 12.58 5.61
N PRO A 436 -4.22 13.42 4.99
CA PRO A 436 -5.14 12.97 3.95
C PRO A 436 -4.45 12.49 2.67
N GLU A 437 -4.93 11.37 2.11
CA GLU A 437 -4.53 10.90 0.78
C GLU A 437 -5.69 11.06 -0.21
N ILE A 438 -5.44 11.77 -1.32
CA ILE A 438 -6.44 12.12 -2.31
C ILE A 438 -5.95 11.63 -3.67
N THR A 439 -6.77 10.87 -4.40
CA THR A 439 -6.47 10.47 -5.78
C THR A 439 -7.50 11.08 -6.73
N ILE A 440 -7.03 11.73 -7.79
CA ILE A 440 -7.85 12.31 -8.86
C ILE A 440 -7.29 11.95 -10.24
N GLU A 441 -8.10 12.04 -11.29
CA GLU A 441 -7.61 12.04 -12.67
C GLU A 441 -7.27 13.46 -13.16
N VAL A 442 -6.44 13.52 -14.21
CA VAL A 442 -6.10 14.79 -14.87
C VAL A 442 -7.36 15.56 -15.27
N GLY A 443 -7.48 16.79 -14.75
CA GLY A 443 -8.58 17.71 -15.00
C GLY A 443 -9.79 17.55 -14.08
N GLU A 444 -9.79 16.60 -13.15
CA GLU A 444 -10.83 16.51 -12.13
C GLU A 444 -10.70 17.62 -11.07
N VAL A 445 -11.82 17.96 -10.43
CA VAL A 445 -11.86 18.98 -9.39
C VAL A 445 -11.25 18.44 -8.10
N LEU A 446 -10.06 18.93 -7.74
CA LEU A 446 -9.45 18.65 -6.45
C LEU A 446 -10.26 19.31 -5.32
N THR A 447 -10.80 18.50 -4.41
CA THR A 447 -11.49 18.97 -3.21
C THR A 447 -10.69 18.58 -1.98
N MET A 448 -10.11 19.55 -1.29
CA MET A 448 -9.36 19.33 -0.06
C MET A 448 -10.30 19.17 1.15
N PRO A 449 -9.99 18.28 2.11
CA PRO A 449 -10.79 18.12 3.32
C PRO A 449 -10.74 19.38 4.18
N GLN A 450 -11.86 19.71 4.82
CA GLN A 450 -11.97 20.90 5.69
C GLN A 450 -11.59 20.62 7.14
N THR A 451 -11.57 19.35 7.53
CA THR A 451 -11.14 18.88 8.84
C THR A 451 -10.23 17.68 8.70
N ILE A 452 -9.43 17.44 9.73
CA ILE A 452 -8.67 16.21 9.90
C ILE A 452 -8.99 15.61 11.28
N GLU A 453 -8.88 14.29 11.40
CA GLU A 453 -8.93 13.63 12.70
C GLU A 453 -7.62 13.82 13.47
N VAL A 454 -7.74 14.23 14.74
CA VAL A 454 -6.63 14.35 15.69
C VAL A 454 -6.89 13.41 16.85
N CYS A 455 -5.92 12.54 17.13
CA CYS A 455 -5.95 11.58 18.21
C CYS A 455 -5.14 12.10 19.39
N TYR A 456 -5.70 12.01 20.59
CA TYR A 456 -5.02 12.36 21.83
C TYR A 456 -4.47 11.13 22.52
N ASN A 457 -3.47 11.32 23.38
CA ASN A 457 -2.91 10.26 24.23
C ASN A 457 -3.96 9.55 25.09
N THR A 458 -5.10 10.21 25.36
CA THR A 458 -6.25 9.65 26.09
C THR A 458 -7.14 8.72 25.25
N GLY A 459 -6.82 8.50 23.98
CA GLY A 459 -7.64 7.74 23.02
C GLY A 459 -8.81 8.52 22.42
N GLU A 460 -9.08 9.73 22.93
CA GLU A 460 -10.09 10.61 22.35
C GLU A 460 -9.68 11.07 20.95
N LYS A 461 -10.67 11.15 20.06
CA LYS A 461 -10.53 11.64 18.70
C LYS A 461 -11.34 12.92 18.51
N GLU A 462 -10.76 13.91 17.85
CA GLU A 462 -11.44 15.16 17.52
C GLU A 462 -11.23 15.54 16.06
N GLN A 463 -12.28 16.08 15.44
CA GLN A 463 -12.17 16.70 14.13
C GLN A 463 -11.68 18.14 14.29
N LYS A 464 -10.51 18.46 13.75
CA LYS A 464 -9.95 19.81 13.75
C LYS A 464 -10.01 20.43 12.37
N SER A 465 -10.41 21.69 12.29
CA SER A 465 -10.40 22.43 11.03
C SER A 465 -8.96 22.61 10.54
N VAL A 466 -8.75 22.31 9.26
CA VAL A 466 -7.46 22.48 8.59
C VAL A 466 -7.55 23.61 7.58
N VAL A 467 -6.50 24.42 7.52
CA VAL A 467 -6.30 25.44 6.48
C VAL A 467 -5.10 25.00 5.64
N TRP A 468 -5.36 24.70 4.38
CA TRP A 468 -4.33 24.32 3.41
C TRP A 468 -3.56 25.55 2.92
N GLU A 469 -2.26 25.39 2.73
CA GLU A 469 -1.43 26.39 2.07
C GLU A 469 -1.84 26.55 0.60
N GLU A 470 -1.43 27.66 -0.03
CA GLU A 470 -1.72 27.90 -1.44
C GLU A 470 -0.98 26.88 -2.32
N TYR A 471 -1.72 26.20 -3.19
CA TYR A 471 -1.18 25.22 -4.15
C TYR A 471 -1.56 25.60 -5.59
N SER A 472 -0.71 25.24 -6.55
CA SER A 472 -0.97 25.53 -7.96
C SER A 472 -2.03 24.59 -8.51
N MET A 473 -3.09 25.14 -9.10
CA MET A 473 -4.08 24.33 -9.82
C MET A 473 -3.50 23.66 -11.07
N ASP A 474 -2.34 24.08 -11.59
CA ASP A 474 -1.71 23.41 -12.73
C ASP A 474 -1.33 21.94 -12.42
N MET A 475 -1.18 21.59 -11.13
CA MET A 475 -0.89 20.22 -10.71
C MET A 475 -1.98 19.22 -11.14
N ILE A 476 -3.25 19.64 -11.17
CA ILE A 476 -4.34 18.74 -11.59
C ILE A 476 -4.29 18.42 -13.09
N HIS A 477 -3.47 19.13 -13.86
CA HIS A 477 -3.30 18.93 -15.29
C HIS A 477 -2.10 18.05 -15.64
N THR A 478 -1.26 17.70 -14.66
CA THR A 478 -0.04 16.94 -14.87
C THR A 478 -0.05 15.71 -13.97
N PRO A 479 0.04 14.48 -14.53
CA PRO A 479 0.15 13.29 -13.71
C PRO A 479 1.36 13.36 -12.76
N GLY A 480 1.17 12.96 -11.51
CA GLY A 480 2.21 13.04 -10.49
C GLY A 480 1.67 12.90 -9.07
N ILE A 481 2.59 12.83 -8.11
CA ILE A 481 2.29 12.85 -6.67
C ILE A 481 2.74 14.21 -6.14
N TYR A 482 1.83 14.90 -5.46
CA TYR A 482 2.04 16.23 -4.94
C TYR A 482 1.75 16.25 -3.44
N LYS A 483 2.57 16.96 -2.68
CA LYS A 483 2.37 17.16 -1.24
C LYS A 483 1.91 18.58 -1.00
N ILE A 484 0.76 18.73 -0.33
CA ILE A 484 0.18 20.02 0.01
C ILE A 484 0.25 20.18 1.52
N ALA A 485 1.01 21.16 1.99
CA ALA A 485 1.09 21.49 3.39
C ALA A 485 -0.19 22.19 3.87
N GLY A 486 -0.54 21.96 5.13
CA GLY A 486 -1.67 22.57 5.80
C GLY A 486 -1.40 22.75 7.29
N LYS A 487 -2.32 23.46 7.95
CA LYS A 487 -2.24 23.75 9.38
C LYS A 487 -3.58 23.54 10.06
N ALA A 488 -3.58 22.76 11.15
CA ALA A 488 -4.72 22.57 12.05
C ALA A 488 -4.30 22.96 13.48
N ASP A 489 -4.73 24.13 13.95
CA ASP A 489 -4.21 24.77 15.17
C ASP A 489 -2.67 24.90 15.17
N GLU A 490 -1.96 24.18 16.05
CA GLU A 490 -0.50 24.14 16.11
C GLU A 490 0.12 22.97 15.32
N ILE A 491 -0.71 22.13 14.69
CA ILE A 491 -0.30 20.94 13.95
C ILE A 491 0.05 21.32 12.51
N HIS A 492 1.22 20.88 12.05
CA HIS A 492 1.59 20.87 10.64
C HIS A 492 1.09 19.57 9.99
N VAL A 493 0.24 19.71 8.98
CA VAL A 493 -0.43 18.60 8.28
C VAL A 493 0.08 18.55 6.85
N GLU A 494 0.21 17.37 6.28
CA GLU A 494 0.53 17.18 4.86
C GLU A 494 -0.53 16.32 4.19
N ALA A 495 -1.11 16.78 3.08
CA ALA A 495 -1.96 15.96 2.23
C ALA A 495 -1.18 15.49 1.01
N THR A 496 -1.31 14.20 0.69
CA THR A 496 -0.75 13.60 -0.52
C THR A 496 -1.84 13.57 -1.60
N VAL A 497 -1.61 14.27 -2.71
CA VAL A 497 -2.51 14.29 -3.86
C VAL A 497 -1.86 13.54 -5.03
N THR A 498 -2.45 12.42 -5.42
CA THR A 498 -2.05 11.63 -6.60
C THR A 498 -2.93 11.99 -7.79
N VAL A 499 -2.33 12.58 -8.83
CA VAL A 499 -3.00 12.89 -10.10
C VAL A 499 -2.64 11.81 -11.11
N LYS A 500 -3.63 11.02 -11.52
CA LYS A 500 -3.49 9.95 -12.52
C LYS A 500 -3.77 10.49 -13.91
N ALA A 501 -3.08 9.96 -14.92
CA ALA A 501 -3.44 10.25 -16.31
C ALA A 501 -4.87 9.76 -16.58
N LYS A 502 -5.65 10.53 -17.35
CA LYS A 502 -7.00 10.15 -17.73
C LYS A 502 -6.97 8.87 -18.56
N ASN A 503 -7.63 7.83 -18.06
CA ASN A 503 -7.83 6.60 -18.81
C ASN A 503 -9.15 6.71 -19.60
N TYR A 504 -9.07 6.54 -20.93
CA TYR A 504 -10.25 6.66 -21.78
C TYR A 504 -11.13 5.39 -21.78
N LEU A 505 -10.65 4.29 -21.19
CA LEU A 505 -11.41 3.05 -21.05
C LEU A 505 -12.35 3.09 -19.84
N LYS A 506 -13.46 2.36 -19.95
CA LYS A 506 -14.39 2.07 -18.86
C LYS A 506 -14.12 0.71 -18.27
N ASN A 507 -14.20 0.62 -16.94
CA ASN A 507 -13.84 -0.55 -16.14
C ASN A 507 -12.48 -1.18 -16.57
N PRO A 508 -11.39 -0.38 -16.64
CA PRO A 508 -10.09 -0.85 -17.16
C PRO A 508 -9.41 -1.94 -16.33
N SER A 509 -9.65 -1.96 -15.02
CA SER A 509 -9.10 -2.94 -14.07
C SER A 509 -10.12 -4.02 -13.70
N PHE A 510 -11.27 -4.10 -14.37
CA PHE A 510 -12.29 -5.13 -14.16
C PHE A 510 -12.85 -5.25 -12.72
N GLU A 511 -12.61 -4.25 -11.87
CA GLU A 511 -13.11 -4.22 -10.49
C GLU A 511 -14.62 -4.04 -10.41
N GLU A 512 -15.23 -3.40 -11.41
CA GLU A 512 -16.68 -3.22 -11.47
C GLU A 512 -17.36 -4.49 -12.01
N GLU A 513 -18.50 -4.86 -11.42
CA GLU A 513 -19.30 -6.01 -11.90
C GLU A 513 -19.88 -5.78 -13.31
N ASP A 514 -20.07 -4.51 -13.72
CA ASP A 514 -20.58 -4.17 -15.04
C ASP A 514 -19.51 -4.34 -16.13
N MET A 515 -19.65 -5.43 -16.89
CA MET A 515 -18.80 -5.76 -18.03
C MET A 515 -19.40 -5.34 -19.37
N SER A 516 -20.52 -4.60 -19.40
CA SER A 516 -21.23 -4.24 -20.63
C SER A 516 -20.45 -3.32 -21.56
N HIS A 517 -19.40 -2.67 -21.06
CA HIS A 517 -18.45 -1.88 -21.84
C HIS A 517 -17.55 -2.74 -22.74
N TYR A 518 -17.39 -4.03 -22.43
CA TYR A 518 -16.58 -4.96 -23.20
C TYR A 518 -17.43 -5.83 -24.12
N LEU A 519 -16.98 -5.96 -25.37
CA LEU A 519 -17.44 -7.03 -26.25
C LEU A 519 -16.57 -8.26 -26.01
N LEU A 520 -17.14 -9.27 -25.35
CA LEU A 520 -16.51 -10.57 -25.15
C LEU A 520 -17.03 -11.54 -26.21
N SER A 521 -16.14 -12.09 -27.03
CA SER A 521 -16.55 -12.97 -28.14
C SER A 521 -16.93 -14.39 -27.69
N GLN A 522 -16.61 -14.77 -26.45
CA GLN A 522 -16.80 -16.11 -25.92
C GLN A 522 -17.26 -16.07 -24.46
N PRO A 523 -18.09 -17.04 -24.00
CA PRO A 523 -18.64 -17.06 -22.63
C PRO A 523 -17.62 -17.47 -21.56
N TYR A 524 -16.48 -18.05 -21.95
CA TYR A 524 -15.40 -18.43 -21.02
C TYR A 524 -14.43 -17.29 -20.71
N LEU A 525 -14.63 -16.11 -21.30
CA LEU A 525 -14.01 -14.86 -20.85
C LEU A 525 -14.84 -14.34 -19.67
N THR A 526 -14.27 -14.39 -18.47
CA THR A 526 -15.01 -14.10 -17.23
C THR A 526 -14.22 -13.19 -16.31
N ARG A 527 -14.92 -12.40 -15.50
CA ARG A 527 -14.34 -11.62 -14.41
C ARG A 527 -14.06 -12.56 -13.23
N GLN A 528 -12.83 -12.63 -12.75
CA GLN A 528 -12.41 -13.59 -11.72
C GLN A 528 -11.66 -12.92 -10.56
N TRP A 529 -11.98 -13.34 -9.33
CA TRP A 529 -11.33 -12.91 -8.09
C TRP A 529 -9.92 -13.52 -7.93
N GLU A 530 -9.00 -12.81 -7.25
CA GLU A 530 -7.66 -13.28 -6.84
C GLU A 530 -6.65 -13.59 -7.97
N THR A 531 -6.91 -13.12 -9.19
CA THR A 531 -5.96 -13.26 -10.31
C THR A 531 -5.40 -11.94 -10.85
N ALA A 532 -5.76 -10.83 -10.19
CA ALA A 532 -5.48 -9.46 -10.60
C ALA A 532 -4.01 -9.03 -10.37
N THR A 533 -3.55 -8.05 -11.16
CA THR A 533 -2.28 -7.34 -10.90
C THR A 533 -2.47 -6.30 -9.81
N THR A 534 -3.59 -5.57 -9.84
CA THR A 534 -4.01 -4.65 -8.79
C THR A 534 -5.48 -4.89 -8.46
N GLY A 535 -5.89 -4.57 -7.23
CA GLY A 535 -7.26 -4.87 -6.80
C GLY A 535 -7.50 -6.38 -6.63
N ASN A 536 -8.73 -6.81 -6.82
CA ASN A 536 -9.15 -8.18 -6.57
C ASN A 536 -9.66 -8.92 -7.81
N TYR A 537 -10.07 -8.23 -8.88
CA TYR A 537 -10.72 -8.83 -10.03
C TYR A 537 -9.98 -8.54 -11.33
N ALA A 538 -9.97 -9.50 -12.25
CA ALA A 538 -9.39 -9.34 -13.58
C ALA A 538 -10.17 -10.11 -14.64
N LEU A 539 -9.91 -9.83 -15.92
CA LEU A 539 -10.47 -10.59 -17.03
C LEU A 539 -9.66 -11.88 -17.22
N HIS A 540 -10.31 -13.02 -17.03
CA HIS A 540 -9.70 -14.34 -17.14
C HIS A 540 -10.27 -15.14 -18.32
N PHE A 541 -9.43 -15.96 -18.95
CA PHE A 541 -9.84 -17.00 -19.89
C PHE A 541 -9.26 -18.35 -19.49
N TYR A 542 -10.08 -19.38 -19.61
CA TYR A 542 -9.70 -20.79 -19.51
C TYR A 542 -10.70 -21.65 -20.29
N ASN A 543 -10.21 -22.70 -20.95
CA ASN A 543 -11.08 -23.73 -21.53
C ASN A 543 -10.32 -25.06 -21.70
N ASP A 544 -11.01 -26.18 -21.47
CA ASP A 544 -10.50 -27.53 -21.72
C ASP A 544 -10.39 -27.85 -23.22
N GLU A 545 -10.98 -27.01 -24.08
CA GLU A 545 -10.86 -27.05 -25.55
C GLU A 545 -9.98 -25.91 -26.07
N ALA A 546 -9.57 -25.99 -27.35
CA ALA A 546 -8.78 -24.94 -27.97
C ALA A 546 -9.48 -23.57 -27.91
N ILE A 547 -8.71 -22.55 -27.54
CA ILE A 547 -9.21 -21.20 -27.30
C ILE A 547 -9.11 -20.37 -28.58
N SER A 548 -10.16 -19.61 -28.85
CA SER A 548 -10.22 -18.58 -29.90
C SER A 548 -11.19 -17.51 -29.44
N CYS A 549 -10.68 -16.52 -28.71
CA CYS A 549 -11.48 -15.47 -28.10
C CYS A 549 -10.88 -14.08 -28.30
N MET A 550 -11.69 -13.08 -27.99
CA MET A 550 -11.41 -11.67 -28.15
C MET A 550 -12.18 -10.92 -27.08
N ALA A 551 -11.54 -9.93 -26.47
CA ALA A 551 -12.18 -8.95 -25.61
C ALA A 551 -11.78 -7.56 -26.12
N GLU A 552 -12.76 -6.68 -26.33
CA GLU A 552 -12.50 -5.35 -26.87
C GLU A 552 -13.45 -4.28 -26.34
N GLN A 553 -13.00 -3.03 -26.41
CA GLN A 553 -13.79 -1.85 -26.12
C GLN A 553 -13.68 -0.84 -27.27
N LYS A 554 -14.77 -0.15 -27.59
CA LYS A 554 -14.82 0.91 -28.60
C LYS A 554 -14.91 2.28 -27.92
N ILE A 555 -14.05 3.20 -28.35
CA ILE A 555 -13.91 4.52 -27.73
C ILE A 555 -13.75 5.57 -28.83
N VAL A 556 -14.47 6.69 -28.70
CA VAL A 556 -14.24 7.88 -29.54
C VAL A 556 -13.16 8.74 -28.90
N LEU A 557 -12.09 8.98 -29.64
CA LEU A 557 -10.94 9.78 -29.21
C LEU A 557 -10.82 11.04 -30.07
N GLU A 558 -10.45 12.14 -29.43
CA GLU A 558 -10.05 13.40 -30.10
C GLU A 558 -8.72 13.26 -30.86
N PRO A 559 -8.32 14.27 -31.65
CA PRO A 559 -6.99 14.25 -32.27
C PRO A 559 -5.87 14.24 -31.22
N GLY A 560 -4.86 13.39 -31.42
CA GLY A 560 -3.77 13.23 -30.45
C GLY A 560 -2.88 12.03 -30.71
N HIS A 561 -1.80 11.96 -29.94
CA HIS A 561 -0.99 10.77 -29.73
C HIS A 561 -1.52 10.00 -28.52
N TYR A 562 -1.62 8.68 -28.66
CA TYR A 562 -2.20 7.81 -27.65
C TYR A 562 -1.35 6.57 -27.44
N THR A 563 -1.44 6.00 -26.25
CA THR A 563 -0.85 4.72 -25.90
C THR A 563 -1.91 3.81 -25.29
N PHE A 564 -2.06 2.61 -25.85
CA PHE A 564 -2.85 1.52 -25.29
C PHE A 564 -1.91 0.49 -24.65
N SER A 565 -2.12 0.12 -23.40
CA SER A 565 -1.36 -0.94 -22.71
C SER A 565 -2.25 -1.73 -21.75
N LEU A 566 -1.76 -2.88 -21.30
CA LEU A 566 -2.42 -3.75 -20.34
C LEU A 566 -1.40 -4.65 -19.65
N ASN A 567 -1.80 -5.28 -18.54
CA ASN A 567 -1.08 -6.39 -17.93
C ASN A 567 -1.68 -7.72 -18.42
N MET A 568 -0.83 -8.70 -18.70
CA MET A 568 -1.26 -10.06 -19.02
C MET A 568 -0.34 -11.11 -18.39
N GLN A 569 -0.91 -12.23 -17.96
CA GLN A 569 -0.19 -13.45 -17.57
C GLN A 569 -0.95 -14.67 -18.10
N GLY A 570 -0.33 -15.84 -18.05
CA GLY A 570 -0.96 -17.08 -18.50
C GLY A 570 0.04 -18.16 -18.85
N GLY A 571 -0.44 -19.33 -19.22
CA GLY A 571 0.40 -20.48 -19.55
C GLY A 571 -0.31 -21.47 -20.45
N ASP A 572 0.41 -22.54 -20.79
CA ASP A 572 -0.11 -23.69 -21.54
C ASP A 572 -0.66 -23.35 -22.94
N THR A 573 -0.18 -22.25 -23.53
CA THR A 573 -0.73 -21.70 -24.78
C THR A 573 -0.42 -22.55 -26.00
N GLY A 574 0.69 -23.31 -25.97
CA GLY A 574 1.19 -24.12 -27.08
C GLY A 574 2.07 -23.34 -28.06
N ALA A 575 2.92 -24.07 -28.81
CA ALA A 575 3.93 -23.46 -29.69
C ALA A 575 3.35 -22.66 -30.88
N ASP A 576 2.12 -22.97 -31.29
CA ASP A 576 1.43 -22.32 -32.41
C ASP A 576 0.41 -21.26 -31.94
N SER A 577 0.49 -20.80 -30.68
CA SER A 577 -0.43 -19.80 -30.15
C SER A 577 -0.26 -18.43 -30.82
N GLU A 578 -1.38 -17.76 -31.09
CA GLU A 578 -1.43 -16.39 -31.60
C GLU A 578 -2.13 -15.52 -30.56
N ILE A 579 -1.35 -14.78 -29.76
CA ILE A 579 -1.87 -13.92 -28.69
C ILE A 579 -1.33 -12.51 -28.91
N PHE A 580 -2.21 -11.51 -28.98
CA PHE A 580 -1.79 -10.14 -29.21
C PHE A 580 -2.79 -9.11 -28.68
N ALA A 581 -2.26 -7.95 -28.30
CA ALA A 581 -3.03 -6.72 -28.14
C ALA A 581 -3.11 -5.98 -29.48
N TYR A 582 -4.18 -5.22 -29.70
CA TYR A 582 -4.36 -4.45 -30.93
C TYR A 582 -5.10 -3.12 -30.72
N VAL A 583 -4.92 -2.23 -31.71
CA VAL A 583 -5.67 -1.00 -31.88
C VAL A 583 -6.14 -0.91 -33.33
N MET A 584 -7.45 -0.73 -33.54
CA MET A 584 -8.08 -0.65 -34.86
C MET A 584 -8.84 0.67 -35.04
N GLN A 585 -8.89 1.17 -36.28
CA GLN A 585 -9.78 2.21 -36.77
C GLN A 585 -10.66 1.61 -37.87
N GLY A 586 -11.86 1.15 -37.51
CA GLY A 586 -12.67 0.32 -38.42
C GLY A 586 -11.92 -0.96 -38.79
N GLU A 587 -11.70 -1.18 -40.09
CA GLU A 587 -10.91 -2.33 -40.59
C GLU A 587 -9.39 -2.07 -40.64
N ASN A 588 -8.95 -0.83 -40.38
CA ASN A 588 -7.54 -0.46 -40.45
C ASN A 588 -6.83 -0.73 -39.11
N GLN A 589 -5.73 -1.49 -39.12
CA GLN A 589 -4.93 -1.75 -37.92
C GLN A 589 -3.96 -0.60 -37.67
N LEU A 590 -4.18 0.14 -36.57
CA LEU A 590 -3.28 1.22 -36.13
C LEU A 590 -2.06 0.68 -35.38
N GLY A 591 -2.19 -0.48 -34.73
CA GLY A 591 -1.07 -1.16 -34.09
C GLY A 591 -1.44 -2.57 -33.59
N LYS A 592 -0.42 -3.40 -33.44
CA LYS A 592 -0.50 -4.77 -32.92
C LYS A 592 0.77 -5.07 -32.16
N GLN A 593 0.66 -5.72 -31.00
CA GLN A 593 1.81 -6.28 -30.30
C GLN A 593 1.54 -7.72 -29.89
N GLU A 594 2.44 -8.62 -30.27
CA GLU A 594 2.37 -10.03 -29.89
C GLU A 594 2.79 -10.24 -28.44
N ILE A 595 2.16 -11.21 -27.80
CA ILE A 595 2.24 -11.48 -26.37
C ILE A 595 2.63 -12.95 -26.20
N GLN A 596 3.58 -13.20 -25.32
CA GLN A 596 4.00 -14.56 -24.93
C GLN A 596 3.66 -14.73 -23.44
N LEU A 597 2.90 -15.77 -23.11
CA LEU A 597 2.47 -16.06 -21.75
C LEU A 597 3.26 -17.25 -21.22
N THR A 598 3.98 -17.06 -20.11
CA THR A 598 5.01 -18.01 -19.64
C THR A 598 4.76 -18.62 -18.27
N GLY A 599 3.67 -18.25 -17.59
CA GLY A 599 3.24 -18.87 -16.34
C GLY A 599 2.57 -17.91 -15.35
N TRP A 600 2.27 -18.45 -14.17
CA TRP A 600 1.68 -17.71 -13.06
C TRP A 600 2.65 -16.70 -12.44
N LYS A 601 2.14 -15.49 -12.19
CA LYS A 601 2.86 -14.29 -11.76
C LYS A 601 3.99 -13.86 -12.70
N GLN A 602 4.01 -14.37 -13.93
CA GLN A 602 4.93 -13.92 -14.99
C GLN A 602 4.20 -12.90 -15.87
N TRP A 603 4.06 -11.69 -15.36
CA TRP A 603 3.32 -10.62 -16.03
C TRP A 603 4.11 -10.03 -17.20
N VAL A 604 3.40 -9.78 -18.29
CA VAL A 604 3.90 -9.05 -19.47
C VAL A 604 3.04 -7.82 -19.71
N ASN A 605 3.66 -6.76 -20.22
CA ASN A 605 3.04 -5.43 -20.32
C ASN A 605 3.08 -4.91 -21.77
N PRO A 606 2.26 -5.45 -22.68
CA PRO A 606 2.17 -4.93 -24.05
C PRO A 606 1.71 -3.46 -24.04
N SER A 607 2.29 -2.67 -24.93
CA SER A 607 2.05 -1.25 -25.15
C SER A 607 2.12 -0.89 -26.64
N ILE A 608 1.06 -0.25 -27.14
CA ILE A 608 0.89 0.15 -28.54
C ILE A 608 0.68 1.66 -28.57
N SER A 609 1.58 2.37 -29.26
CA SER A 609 1.45 3.82 -29.49
C SER A 609 0.91 4.11 -30.89
N PHE A 610 -0.04 5.05 -31.00
CA PHE A 610 -0.67 5.43 -32.26
C PHE A 610 -1.07 6.91 -32.26
N SER A 611 -1.51 7.44 -33.40
CA SER A 611 -1.88 8.85 -33.58
C SER A 611 -3.15 9.00 -34.40
N LEU A 612 -3.97 10.00 -34.06
CA LEU A 612 -5.25 10.28 -34.71
C LEU A 612 -5.32 11.75 -35.14
N GLU A 613 -5.40 12.03 -36.44
CA GLU A 613 -5.43 13.41 -36.97
C GLU A 613 -6.77 14.13 -36.78
N ARG A 614 -7.83 13.38 -36.48
CA ARG A 614 -9.19 13.87 -36.27
C ARG A 614 -9.90 13.01 -35.23
N GLU A 615 -11.00 13.51 -34.70
CA GLU A 615 -11.89 12.71 -33.86
C GLU A 615 -12.25 11.38 -34.56
N THR A 616 -11.99 10.27 -33.88
CA THR A 616 -12.04 8.92 -34.46
C THR A 616 -12.52 7.91 -33.43
N GLU A 617 -13.44 7.03 -33.81
CA GLU A 617 -13.75 5.80 -33.05
C GLU A 617 -12.63 4.78 -33.28
N VAL A 618 -12.01 4.31 -32.20
CA VAL A 618 -11.03 3.24 -32.18
C VAL A 618 -11.55 2.05 -31.40
N THR A 619 -11.11 0.86 -31.78
CA THR A 619 -11.31 -0.37 -31.03
C THR A 619 -9.97 -0.80 -30.46
N VAL A 620 -9.91 -1.02 -29.14
CA VAL A 620 -8.73 -1.61 -28.48
C VAL A 620 -9.11 -2.94 -27.84
N GLY A 621 -8.21 -3.90 -27.86
CA GLY A 621 -8.53 -5.23 -27.37
C GLY A 621 -7.37 -6.21 -27.35
N ILE A 622 -7.69 -7.41 -26.90
CA ILE A 622 -6.85 -8.60 -26.99
C ILE A 622 -7.51 -9.63 -27.89
N SER A 623 -6.69 -10.38 -28.61
CA SER A 623 -7.08 -11.57 -29.36
C SER A 623 -6.22 -12.74 -28.90
N VAL A 624 -6.87 -13.87 -28.59
CA VAL A 624 -6.22 -15.06 -28.05
C VAL A 624 -6.64 -16.26 -28.88
N LYS A 625 -5.67 -16.92 -29.49
CA LYS A 625 -5.82 -18.25 -30.08
C LYS A 625 -4.76 -19.17 -29.51
N ALA A 626 -5.18 -20.21 -28.81
CA ALA A 626 -4.29 -21.08 -28.05
C ALA A 626 -4.83 -22.52 -27.96
N ASN A 627 -3.97 -23.45 -27.53
CA ASN A 627 -4.35 -24.85 -27.37
C ASN A 627 -5.33 -25.09 -26.22
N ALA A 628 -5.89 -26.30 -26.18
CA ALA A 628 -6.70 -26.77 -25.06
C ALA A 628 -5.93 -26.73 -23.74
N GLY A 629 -6.58 -26.27 -22.66
CA GLY A 629 -5.99 -26.09 -21.34
C GLY A 629 -5.20 -24.79 -21.16
N ALA A 630 -5.06 -23.98 -22.23
CA ALA A 630 -4.46 -22.67 -22.12
C ALA A 630 -5.28 -21.78 -21.18
N TRP A 631 -4.59 -20.99 -20.39
CA TRP A 631 -5.21 -20.05 -19.46
C TRP A 631 -4.48 -18.72 -19.48
N GLY A 632 -5.18 -17.67 -19.09
CA GLY A 632 -4.55 -16.39 -18.88
C GLY A 632 -5.47 -15.36 -18.26
N THR A 633 -4.83 -14.34 -17.69
CA THR A 633 -5.49 -13.23 -17.04
C THR A 633 -4.97 -11.94 -17.64
N SER A 634 -5.87 -10.99 -17.90
CA SER A 634 -5.54 -9.64 -18.33
C SER A 634 -6.17 -8.62 -17.40
N ASP A 635 -5.42 -7.57 -17.10
CA ASP A 635 -5.79 -6.58 -16.09
C ASP A 635 -5.20 -5.19 -16.40
N ASP A 636 -5.68 -4.16 -15.70
CA ASP A 636 -5.20 -2.77 -15.75
C ASP A 636 -5.00 -2.23 -17.18
N TRP A 637 -6.05 -2.29 -17.99
CA TRP A 637 -6.00 -1.74 -19.34
C TRP A 637 -5.92 -0.22 -19.29
N THR A 638 -5.00 0.37 -20.03
CA THR A 638 -4.86 1.82 -20.10
C THR A 638 -4.92 2.29 -21.53
N LEU A 639 -5.78 3.26 -21.83
CA LEU A 639 -5.75 4.03 -23.06
C LEU A 639 -5.58 5.49 -22.67
N ILE A 640 -4.40 6.06 -22.90
CA ILE A 640 -4.02 7.39 -22.41
C ILE A 640 -3.60 8.28 -23.58
N LYS A 641 -4.01 9.55 -23.58
CA LYS A 641 -3.50 10.57 -24.50
C LYS A 641 -2.11 11.02 -24.03
N THR A 642 -1.10 10.84 -24.86
CA THR A 642 0.30 11.15 -24.53
C THR A 642 0.76 12.50 -25.08
N ALA A 643 0.12 13.03 -26.12
CA ALA A 643 0.33 14.39 -26.63
C ALA A 643 -0.83 14.84 -27.54
N ASP A 644 -0.97 16.15 -27.77
CA ASP A 644 -1.87 16.70 -28.79
C ASP A 644 -1.24 16.62 -30.20
N ILE A 645 -2.07 16.56 -31.24
CA ILE A 645 -1.60 16.76 -32.63
C ILE A 645 -1.58 18.25 -32.95
N GLN A 646 -0.42 18.72 -33.37
CA GLN A 646 -0.19 20.11 -33.73
C GLN A 646 -0.99 20.51 -34.99
N ALA A 647 -1.76 21.61 -34.92
CA ALA A 647 -2.52 22.12 -36.05
C ALA A 647 -1.59 22.61 -37.18
N PRO A 648 -1.93 22.40 -38.48
CA PRO A 648 -1.08 22.82 -39.59
C PRO A 648 -0.99 24.35 -39.67
N LEU A 649 0.18 24.85 -40.11
CA LEU A 649 0.42 26.27 -40.41
C LEU A 649 -0.58 26.78 -41.46
N GLN A 650 -1.34 27.84 -41.13
CA GLN A 650 -2.36 28.41 -42.00
C GLN A 650 -2.09 29.88 -42.34
N LEU A 651 -2.35 30.26 -43.60
CA LEU A 651 -2.29 31.64 -44.06
C LEU A 651 -3.70 32.25 -44.13
N SER A 652 -3.89 33.42 -43.53
CA SER A 652 -5.10 34.25 -43.69
C SER A 652 -4.75 35.68 -44.09
N TYR A 653 -5.49 36.27 -45.02
CA TYR A 653 -5.27 37.65 -45.46
C TYR A 653 -6.55 38.37 -45.87
N SER A 654 -6.57 39.69 -45.69
CA SER A 654 -7.71 40.54 -46.05
C SER A 654 -7.23 41.86 -46.64
N ALA A 655 -8.04 42.45 -47.53
CA ALA A 655 -7.78 43.74 -48.15
C ALA A 655 -8.80 44.79 -47.70
N HIS A 656 -8.34 46.02 -47.48
CA HIS A 656 -9.19 47.19 -47.35
C HIS A 656 -9.40 47.81 -48.73
N VAL A 657 -10.65 47.80 -49.22
CA VAL A 657 -11.00 48.26 -50.56
C VAL A 657 -11.79 49.56 -50.48
N GLN A 658 -11.49 50.49 -51.39
CA GLN A 658 -12.22 51.75 -51.52
C GLN A 658 -13.73 51.54 -51.50
N ASN A 659 -14.44 52.34 -50.68
CA ASN A 659 -15.89 52.33 -50.48
C ASN A 659 -16.48 51.04 -49.90
N LEU A 660 -15.70 49.96 -49.76
CA LEU A 660 -16.15 48.68 -49.22
C LEU A 660 -15.53 48.36 -47.85
N GLY A 661 -14.45 49.05 -47.48
CA GLY A 661 -13.74 48.81 -46.24
C GLY A 661 -12.98 47.48 -46.24
N TRP A 662 -12.72 46.95 -45.04
CA TRP A 662 -12.11 45.63 -44.87
C TRP A 662 -13.05 44.53 -45.39
N GLN A 663 -12.56 43.73 -46.33
CA GLN A 663 -13.25 42.53 -46.79
C GLN A 663 -13.01 41.37 -45.81
N PRO A 664 -13.86 40.33 -45.79
CA PRO A 664 -13.60 39.10 -45.04
C PRO A 664 -12.21 38.53 -45.34
N ALA A 665 -11.56 37.95 -44.33
CA ALA A 665 -10.29 37.27 -44.53
C ALA A 665 -10.48 36.04 -45.42
N VAL A 666 -9.50 35.80 -46.28
CA VAL A 666 -9.45 34.67 -47.20
C VAL A 666 -8.15 33.89 -46.96
N SER A 667 -8.13 32.64 -47.42
CA SER A 667 -7.00 31.73 -47.27
C SER A 667 -6.21 31.57 -48.59
N ASP A 668 -5.25 30.66 -48.60
CA ASP A 668 -4.37 30.37 -49.74
C ASP A 668 -5.10 30.40 -51.10
N LEU A 669 -4.49 31.11 -52.06
CA LEU A 669 -4.94 31.26 -53.45
C LEU A 669 -6.27 32.01 -53.67
N MET A 670 -6.95 32.45 -52.62
CA MET A 670 -8.21 33.16 -52.74
C MET A 670 -8.03 34.67 -52.95
N LEU A 671 -8.86 35.29 -53.81
CA LEU A 671 -8.78 36.73 -54.08
C LEU A 671 -9.11 37.56 -52.82
N ALA A 672 -8.16 38.37 -52.36
CA ALA A 672 -8.43 39.52 -51.49
C ALA A 672 -8.47 40.81 -52.32
N GLY A 673 -9.59 41.52 -52.30
CA GLY A 673 -9.82 42.74 -53.08
C GLY A 673 -10.94 42.58 -54.10
N THR A 674 -10.83 43.25 -55.26
CA THR A 674 -11.83 43.18 -56.33
C THR A 674 -11.15 43.11 -57.70
N THR A 675 -11.81 42.47 -58.67
CA THR A 675 -11.45 42.55 -60.08
C THR A 675 -12.66 43.06 -60.87
N GLY A 676 -12.43 43.84 -61.94
CA GLY A 676 -13.49 44.35 -62.82
C GLY A 676 -14.41 45.44 -62.23
N LYS A 677 -14.22 45.85 -60.97
CA LYS A 677 -15.02 46.90 -60.29
C LYS A 677 -14.38 48.28 -60.28
N CYS A 678 -13.14 48.41 -60.77
CA CYS A 678 -12.36 49.65 -60.77
C CYS A 678 -12.12 50.26 -59.37
N LEU A 679 -12.17 49.46 -58.30
CA LEU A 679 -11.94 49.91 -56.92
C LEU A 679 -10.48 49.64 -56.51
N ARG A 680 -9.85 50.60 -55.83
CA ARG A 680 -8.48 50.44 -55.31
C ARG A 680 -8.45 49.66 -54.00
N MET A 681 -7.42 48.84 -53.83
CA MET A 681 -6.92 48.45 -52.52
C MET A 681 -6.22 49.65 -51.88
N GLU A 682 -6.45 49.83 -50.59
CA GLU A 682 -5.84 50.91 -49.78
C GLU A 682 -4.93 50.34 -48.67
N ALA A 683 -5.24 49.15 -48.15
CA ALA A 683 -4.45 48.44 -47.15
C ALA A 683 -4.63 46.91 -47.21
N ILE A 684 -3.76 46.17 -46.53
CA ILE A 684 -3.79 44.71 -46.41
C ILE A 684 -3.39 44.27 -44.99
N LYS A 685 -3.93 43.14 -44.53
CA LYS A 685 -3.45 42.36 -43.39
C LYS A 685 -3.16 40.94 -43.87
N ILE A 686 -2.05 40.37 -43.43
CA ILE A 686 -1.64 38.98 -43.68
C ILE A 686 -1.20 38.39 -42.35
N HIS A 687 -1.71 37.23 -41.99
CA HIS A 687 -1.50 36.56 -40.72
C HIS A 687 -1.19 35.08 -40.95
N LEU A 688 -0.33 34.53 -40.08
CA LEU A 688 -0.08 33.10 -39.99
C LEU A 688 -0.64 32.57 -38.68
N GLU A 689 -1.46 31.55 -38.78
CA GLU A 689 -2.03 30.82 -37.65
C GLU A 689 -1.27 29.49 -37.49
N ASN A 690 -1.07 29.03 -36.25
CA ASN A 690 -0.34 27.80 -35.92
C ASN A 690 1.13 27.80 -36.38
N ASN A 691 1.82 28.95 -36.33
CA ASN A 691 3.27 29.00 -36.58
C ASN A 691 4.08 28.74 -35.31
N GLU A 692 4.72 27.58 -35.22
CA GLU A 692 5.68 27.26 -34.15
C GLU A 692 7.14 27.38 -34.58
N LEU A 693 7.41 27.64 -35.86
CA LEU A 693 8.76 27.90 -36.33
C LEU A 693 9.17 29.32 -35.95
N ALA A 694 10.41 29.48 -35.48
CA ALA A 694 10.95 30.79 -35.16
C ALA A 694 10.96 31.67 -36.43
N GLY A 695 10.13 32.71 -36.51
CA GLY A 695 9.98 33.50 -37.74
C GLY A 695 8.59 34.13 -37.88
N LYS A 696 8.41 34.99 -38.87
CA LYS A 696 7.16 35.74 -39.12
C LYS A 696 6.88 35.92 -40.61
N ILE A 697 5.63 36.21 -40.98
CA ILE A 697 5.32 36.79 -42.30
C ILE A 697 5.40 38.31 -42.22
N GLU A 698 6.32 38.90 -42.99
CA GLU A 698 6.52 40.35 -43.06
C GLU A 698 6.10 40.89 -44.43
N TYR A 699 5.44 42.04 -44.44
CA TYR A 699 5.00 42.67 -45.68
C TYR A 699 5.00 44.19 -45.60
N ALA A 700 5.19 44.82 -46.74
CA ALA A 700 5.21 46.26 -46.90
C ALA A 700 4.45 46.66 -48.17
N THR A 701 3.74 47.77 -48.12
CA THR A 701 2.96 48.31 -49.26
C THR A 701 3.55 49.64 -49.72
N HIS A 702 3.67 49.81 -51.04
CA HIS A 702 3.97 51.11 -51.65
C HIS A 702 2.66 51.89 -51.83
N VAL A 703 2.51 53.02 -51.15
CA VAL A 703 1.29 53.82 -51.13
C VAL A 703 1.48 55.11 -51.92
N GLN A 704 0.45 55.50 -52.65
CA GLN A 704 0.41 56.77 -53.39
C GLN A 704 0.88 57.94 -52.51
N ASN A 705 1.77 58.76 -53.04
CA ASN A 705 2.37 59.95 -52.40
C ASN A 705 3.20 59.70 -51.13
N LEU A 706 3.21 58.48 -50.59
CA LEU A 706 3.93 58.12 -49.37
C LEU A 706 5.09 57.15 -49.62
N GLY A 707 5.11 56.49 -50.78
CA GLY A 707 6.14 55.52 -51.13
C GLY A 707 6.03 54.22 -50.34
N TRP A 708 7.14 53.49 -50.25
CA TRP A 708 7.23 52.27 -49.45
C TRP A 708 7.05 52.59 -47.96
N GLN A 709 6.05 51.95 -47.36
CA GLN A 709 5.88 51.96 -45.91
C GLN A 709 6.85 50.95 -45.25
N PRO A 710 7.13 51.08 -43.94
CA PRO A 710 7.88 50.07 -43.20
C PRO A 710 7.23 48.68 -43.30
N TYR A 711 8.06 47.64 -43.15
CA TYR A 711 7.55 46.28 -42.98
C TYR A 711 6.71 46.19 -41.70
N VAL A 712 5.58 45.51 -41.82
CA VAL A 712 4.75 45.06 -40.70
C VAL A 712 4.68 43.54 -40.72
N ALA A 713 4.28 42.93 -39.60
CA ALA A 713 4.21 41.49 -39.47
C ALA A 713 2.85 41.03 -38.95
N ASP A 714 2.49 39.78 -39.26
CA ASP A 714 1.44 38.98 -38.59
C ASP A 714 0.19 39.75 -38.15
N GLY A 715 -0.69 40.06 -39.10
CA GLY A 715 -1.99 40.70 -38.88
C GLY A 715 -1.97 42.22 -38.78
N ALA A 716 -0.79 42.86 -38.69
CA ALA A 716 -0.67 44.32 -38.67
C ALA A 716 -1.07 44.97 -40.01
N VAL A 717 -1.60 46.19 -39.98
CA VAL A 717 -2.07 46.86 -41.21
C VAL A 717 -0.88 47.41 -42.02
N SER A 718 -0.75 47.00 -43.28
CA SER A 718 0.14 47.63 -44.25
C SER A 718 -0.67 48.42 -45.28
N GLY A 719 -0.34 49.72 -45.44
CA GLY A 719 -1.07 50.65 -46.30
C GLY A 719 -1.77 51.75 -45.51
N THR A 720 -2.89 52.27 -46.02
CA THR A 720 -3.66 53.32 -45.33
C THR A 720 -5.15 53.03 -45.34
N THR A 721 -5.83 53.35 -44.25
CA THR A 721 -7.30 53.38 -44.17
C THR A 721 -7.78 54.83 -43.99
N GLY A 722 -8.91 55.20 -44.58
CA GLY A 722 -9.53 56.52 -44.41
C GLY A 722 -8.79 57.72 -45.03
N LYS A 723 -7.62 57.53 -45.64
CA LYS A 723 -6.83 58.60 -46.30
C LYS A 723 -7.09 58.74 -47.81
N CYS A 724 -7.92 57.86 -48.37
CA CYS A 724 -8.22 57.79 -49.80
C CYS A 724 -6.99 57.60 -50.72
N LEU A 725 -5.90 57.02 -50.21
CA LEU A 725 -4.69 56.73 -50.97
C LEU A 725 -4.70 55.27 -51.47
N ARG A 726 -4.28 55.04 -52.72
CA ARG A 726 -4.15 53.68 -53.29
C ARG A 726 -2.85 53.01 -52.86
N ALA A 727 -2.93 51.71 -52.64
CA ALA A 727 -1.77 50.82 -52.74
C ALA A 727 -1.40 50.65 -54.21
N GLU A 728 -0.11 50.66 -54.52
CA GLU A 728 0.42 50.54 -55.89
C GLU A 728 1.32 49.30 -56.06
N ALA A 729 1.99 48.86 -54.99
CA ALA A 729 2.78 47.63 -54.97
C ALA A 729 2.89 47.04 -53.56
N ILE A 730 3.31 45.78 -53.45
CA ILE A 730 3.54 45.05 -52.21
C ILE A 730 4.79 44.17 -52.31
N LYS A 731 5.45 43.97 -51.17
CA LYS A 731 6.46 42.93 -50.94
C LYS A 731 6.05 42.11 -49.73
N ILE A 732 6.19 40.79 -49.79
CA ILE A 732 5.89 39.84 -48.73
C ILE A 732 7.07 38.87 -48.60
N ARG A 733 7.57 38.64 -47.39
CA ARG A 733 8.67 37.72 -47.10
C ARG A 733 8.40 36.93 -45.82
N LEU A 734 9.03 35.77 -45.69
CA LEU A 734 9.11 35.01 -44.44
C LEU A 734 10.47 35.31 -43.78
N THR A 735 10.55 35.19 -42.45
CA THR A 735 11.79 35.38 -41.68
C THR A 735 12.13 34.15 -40.83
N GLY A 736 13.36 34.09 -40.31
CA GLY A 736 13.80 33.03 -39.40
C GLY A 736 13.79 31.62 -40.00
N GLU A 737 13.57 30.62 -39.14
CA GLU A 737 13.36 29.21 -39.44
C GLU A 737 12.15 28.98 -40.36
N LEU A 738 11.10 29.81 -40.24
CA LEU A 738 9.95 29.75 -41.13
C LEU A 738 10.35 29.94 -42.60
N ALA A 739 11.27 30.87 -42.88
CA ALA A 739 11.81 31.10 -44.23
C ALA A 739 12.70 29.96 -44.76
N GLN A 740 13.18 29.08 -43.88
CA GLN A 740 13.98 27.91 -44.25
C GLN A 740 13.08 26.74 -44.69
N ASN A 741 11.90 26.62 -44.09
CA ASN A 741 10.96 25.53 -44.33
C ASN A 741 9.86 25.88 -45.34
N TYR A 742 9.58 27.17 -45.55
CA TYR A 742 8.52 27.64 -46.44
C TYR A 742 8.99 28.80 -47.33
N SER A 743 8.28 28.99 -48.44
CA SER A 743 8.32 30.16 -49.32
C SER A 743 6.92 30.78 -49.42
N VAL A 744 6.85 32.10 -49.61
CA VAL A 744 5.59 32.81 -49.87
C VAL A 744 5.55 33.28 -51.33
N ALA A 745 4.50 32.87 -52.05
CA ALA A 745 4.28 33.27 -53.44
C ALA A 745 3.00 34.12 -53.55
N TYR A 746 3.07 35.24 -54.28
CA TYR A 746 1.96 36.17 -54.39
C TYR A 746 1.94 36.89 -55.73
N ARG A 747 0.74 37.29 -56.16
CA ARG A 747 0.53 38.15 -57.34
C ARG A 747 -0.54 39.18 -57.08
N THR A 748 -0.48 40.27 -57.84
CA THR A 748 -1.45 41.37 -57.72
C THR A 748 -2.18 41.63 -59.05
N HIS A 749 -3.44 42.06 -58.94
CA HIS A 749 -4.24 42.57 -60.05
C HIS A 749 -4.10 44.09 -60.09
N ILE A 750 -3.59 44.62 -61.20
CA ILE A 750 -3.25 46.04 -61.34
C ILE A 750 -4.20 46.69 -62.34
N GLN A 751 -4.63 47.92 -62.03
CA GLN A 751 -5.44 48.73 -62.94
C GLN A 751 -4.87 48.74 -64.36
N ASN A 752 -5.73 48.46 -65.35
CA ASN A 752 -5.46 48.42 -66.79
C ASN A 752 -4.45 47.35 -67.25
N LEU A 753 -3.81 46.60 -66.34
CA LEU A 753 -2.82 45.58 -66.65
C LEU A 753 -3.26 44.16 -66.25
N GLY A 754 -4.31 44.05 -65.42
CA GLY A 754 -4.83 42.77 -64.98
C GLY A 754 -3.91 42.06 -63.98
N TRP A 755 -4.05 40.75 -63.87
CA TRP A 755 -3.19 39.90 -63.05
C TRP A 755 -1.76 39.87 -63.57
N GLN A 756 -0.81 40.14 -62.67
CA GLN A 756 0.61 39.98 -62.97
C GLN A 756 1.10 38.55 -62.63
N PRO A 757 2.27 38.14 -63.11
CA PRO A 757 2.90 36.90 -62.69
C PRO A 757 3.11 36.82 -61.17
N TYR A 758 3.17 35.60 -60.64
CA TYR A 758 3.57 35.35 -59.26
C TYR A 758 5.03 35.75 -59.05
N VAL A 759 5.29 36.40 -57.92
CA VAL A 759 6.62 36.68 -57.39
C VAL A 759 6.76 35.99 -56.03
N THR A 760 7.99 35.86 -55.54
CA THR A 760 8.27 35.14 -54.29
C THR A 760 9.13 35.95 -53.33
N ASP A 761 9.00 35.69 -52.03
CA ASP A 761 10.01 35.99 -51.00
C ASP A 761 10.71 37.37 -51.11
N GLY A 762 9.91 38.44 -50.97
CA GLY A 762 10.37 39.83 -50.89
C GLY A 762 10.47 40.59 -52.23
N GLU A 763 10.21 39.92 -53.36
CA GLU A 763 10.12 40.55 -54.67
C GLU A 763 8.93 41.54 -54.79
N VAL A 764 9.00 42.50 -55.73
CA VAL A 764 7.91 43.49 -55.87
C VAL A 764 6.77 42.91 -56.72
N SER A 765 5.55 42.86 -56.16
CA SER A 765 4.32 42.68 -56.94
C SER A 765 3.56 44.01 -57.01
N GLY A 766 3.38 44.56 -58.21
CA GLY A 766 2.73 45.85 -58.42
C GLY A 766 3.51 46.80 -59.33
N THR A 767 3.22 48.09 -59.25
CA THR A 767 4.00 49.13 -59.94
C THR A 767 4.44 50.24 -58.98
N THR A 768 5.65 50.75 -59.17
CA THR A 768 6.12 51.99 -58.54
C THR A 768 6.29 53.07 -59.61
N GLY A 769 5.89 54.31 -59.32
CA GLY A 769 6.05 55.45 -60.23
C GLY A 769 5.12 55.50 -61.45
N LYS A 770 4.27 54.49 -61.68
CA LYS A 770 3.30 54.44 -62.79
C LYS A 770 1.91 54.96 -62.44
N SER A 771 1.67 55.29 -61.16
CA SER A 771 0.37 55.75 -60.65
C SER A 771 -0.80 54.78 -60.86
N LEU A 772 -0.54 53.47 -60.96
CA LEU A 772 -1.58 52.45 -61.11
C LEU A 772 -1.92 51.83 -59.74
N ARG A 773 -3.21 51.67 -59.45
CA ARG A 773 -3.69 51.04 -58.21
C ARG A 773 -3.61 49.51 -58.29
N LEU A 774 -3.36 48.89 -57.13
CA LEU A 774 -3.74 47.50 -56.89
C LEU A 774 -5.26 47.42 -56.74
N GLU A 775 -5.87 46.39 -57.33
CA GLU A 775 -7.30 46.10 -57.21
C GLU A 775 -7.55 44.80 -56.46
N GLY A 776 -6.65 43.82 -56.57
CA GLY A 776 -6.71 42.53 -55.87
C GLY A 776 -5.34 41.87 -55.67
N ILE A 777 -5.28 40.87 -54.78
CA ILE A 777 -4.08 40.06 -54.49
C ILE A 777 -4.46 38.61 -54.21
N GLU A 778 -3.57 37.69 -54.59
CA GLU A 778 -3.57 36.27 -54.19
C GLU A 778 -2.21 35.95 -53.56
N ILE A 779 -2.24 35.17 -52.47
CA ILE A 779 -1.06 34.76 -51.70
C ILE A 779 -1.19 33.27 -51.41
N ARG A 780 -0.06 32.54 -51.42
CA ARG A 780 0.03 31.15 -50.96
C ARG A 780 1.34 30.88 -50.24
N LEU A 781 1.32 29.94 -49.30
CA LEU A 781 2.53 29.32 -48.78
C LEU A 781 2.92 28.11 -49.61
N ILE A 782 4.22 27.83 -49.69
CA ILE A 782 4.80 26.68 -50.38
C ILE A 782 5.79 26.05 -49.41
N LYS A 783 5.54 24.79 -49.01
CA LYS A 783 6.51 24.02 -48.22
C LYS A 783 7.73 23.67 -49.09
N LYS A 784 8.93 23.81 -48.55
CA LYS A 784 10.19 23.50 -49.23
C LYS A 784 10.54 22.03 -49.20
#